data_AF-T0Q8P3-F1
#
_entry.id   AF-T0Q8P3-F1
#
_cell.length_a   1.000
_cell.length_b   1.000
_cell.length_c   1.000
_cell.angle_alpha   90.00
_cell.angle_beta   90.00
_cell.angle_gamma   90.00
#
_symmetry.space_group_name_H-M   'P 1'
#
loop_
_entity.id
_entity.type
_entity.pdbx_description
1 polymer ?
#
loop_
_entity_poly.entity_id
_entity_poly.type
_entity_poly.pdbx_seq_one_letter_code
_entity_poly.pdbx_strand_id
1 'polypeptide(L)'
;MLGRSLAVAPSAPSVEHLAPSRSQWALAIAGVAYLVISLGIGLWYLSLLSPSLANDLWWAGFTPTGGEALLIDLVNAQLALVAASTVNIYAADATMQKLYNMSTAGTSVSPTYARRAILGELTSIEYAVPQLRTVSGSWSMRINVQHCWVDFNKTFEMAHTDARQRRCERFFATNGAVYIEAILRNVIWTDFQAIWGGDDAPFTVAIQLALEETAIGQAFLNQVSTARASTTIQDEILYWQNYKLDRFELQWQNRWQVGITETIFLENAIGMRQLVTIKNLPRLTGPWTSLRLFWIPLNDLWNLHDMNRSLVRGSSRDFRANLSTALPAMDLEVFIGETSVSGQFFNQAALFRTTVGPFESIDLVYKSLPQTSVQAFVALRQRLVAAPGGHDLLTALPRIAVELTPLGWRSFGYYGGDPACTALPRTTYVQQSFDFFYDCSKPKPLMLVVDPLLLVLARVATASQPIQDICAVASPAAACIAATTATDQLLESFALDWNTSVANEIGLNIGLMQYATAANGSWVVLKQPLLEPSFAFFGYVFLFDWVLGNREVVSFQGDNGNLTLISNAYSPQLYTTGTQPLQSATQILYYLVVATSVILVGVGGIALVYAAKTRLRFNGLNLFFFNRIVGAVWIGRPLAFLRGASAILLLSSANASLETSSSGASRFVATPRSWLEAIVVTGEATWLTYVANDVLVLVTQDQTQLYSSMASLLVWLILLVLDVASPIAISGDLQRHCSGVQLDYGLACTSGVVSTGSSTRVATILLVQGSAITLSSMVGSLRRRSRPAKAKVAEASLLVNGIAQAFARTALGTTDTQYVLDHVACVLAGLLPIDYKGVSYTFDVKLWLLLKDHLSTTQATKVLRRPKLVYREAPSGPLFDAPHANDVQTNRRHSQAWTFLCKLMGLSYVASSIVGSISYLTVSEVNLANDVYWATFNTTGAHAFIANWLNEQLVIGNTTMIDLPLDRPSINAMASFASSTALVASPANYGAYLQHTLLSSIEATIEGLRRSNGCDAPWIFSPRGRWPTRSSAKRGAIL
;
A
#
# COMPACT_ATOMS: atom_id res chain seq x y z
N MET A 1 -28.63 69.66 -67.29
CA MET A 1 -27.58 70.69 -67.45
C MET A 1 -27.18 71.20 -66.08
N LEU A 2 -25.90 71.56 -65.92
CA LEU A 2 -25.17 72.05 -64.74
C LEU A 2 -24.56 70.96 -63.84
N GLY A 3 -23.28 70.69 -64.08
CA GLY A 3 -22.40 69.95 -63.17
C GLY A 3 -21.66 70.88 -62.20
N ARG A 4 -21.15 70.29 -61.11
CA ARG A 4 -20.04 70.85 -60.30
C ARG A 4 -19.27 69.72 -59.58
N SER A 5 -18.03 69.54 -60.04
CA SER A 5 -16.80 69.12 -59.37
C SER A 5 -16.87 68.33 -58.05
N LEU A 6 -16.51 67.04 -58.11
CA LEU A 6 -15.94 66.27 -57.00
C LEU A 6 -14.41 66.50 -56.98
N ALA A 7 -13.91 67.09 -55.90
CA ALA A 7 -12.47 67.20 -55.64
C ALA A 7 -11.95 65.85 -55.12
N VAL A 8 -10.99 65.27 -55.84
CA VAL A 8 -10.27 64.04 -55.49
C VAL A 8 -9.18 64.39 -54.47
N ALA A 9 -9.24 63.76 -53.30
CA ALA A 9 -8.13 63.77 -52.33
C ALA A 9 -6.95 62.92 -52.88
N PRO A 10 -5.69 63.29 -52.58
CA PRO A 10 -4.53 62.71 -53.26
C PRO A 10 -4.39 61.21 -52.98
N SER A 11 -4.05 60.47 -54.03
CA SER A 11 -3.66 59.07 -53.99
C SER A 11 -2.50 58.86 -53.01
N ALA A 12 -2.68 57.95 -52.07
CA ALA A 12 -1.61 57.45 -51.23
C ALA A 12 -0.46 56.92 -52.12
N PRO A 13 0.82 57.15 -51.74
CA PRO A 13 1.94 56.71 -52.55
C PRO A 13 1.92 55.19 -52.68
N SER A 14 1.99 54.73 -53.93
CA SER A 14 2.20 53.32 -54.30
C SER A 14 3.49 52.83 -53.64
N VAL A 15 3.37 51.91 -52.69
CA VAL A 15 4.50 51.22 -52.08
C VAL A 15 5.16 50.37 -53.16
N GLU A 16 6.32 50.81 -53.64
CA GLU A 16 7.18 50.02 -54.53
C GLU A 16 7.48 48.65 -53.90
N HIS A 17 7.32 47.61 -54.73
CA HIS A 17 7.64 46.23 -54.40
C HIS A 17 9.15 46.03 -54.26
N LEU A 18 9.69 46.28 -53.07
CA LEU A 18 11.03 45.80 -52.69
C LEU A 18 11.03 44.27 -52.72
N ALA A 19 11.85 43.69 -53.60
CA ALA A 19 12.10 42.26 -53.63
C ALA A 19 12.56 41.78 -52.23
N PRO A 20 12.02 40.67 -51.71
CA PRO A 20 12.36 40.19 -50.38
C PRO A 20 13.87 39.94 -50.26
N SER A 21 14.50 40.48 -49.23
CA SER A 21 15.94 40.30 -49.01
C SER A 21 16.27 38.84 -48.70
N ARG A 22 17.48 38.37 -49.03
CA ARG A 22 17.95 37.00 -48.68
C ARG A 22 17.80 36.70 -47.18
N SER A 23 17.94 37.72 -46.33
CA SER A 23 17.74 37.65 -44.88
C SER A 23 16.29 37.32 -44.49
N GLN A 24 15.30 37.89 -45.17
CA GLN A 24 13.88 37.60 -44.89
C GLN A 24 13.49 36.16 -45.23
N TRP A 25 14.02 35.61 -46.33
CA TRP A 25 13.83 34.20 -46.68
C TRP A 25 14.50 33.27 -45.67
N ALA A 26 15.73 33.56 -45.25
CA ALA A 26 16.43 32.79 -44.23
C ALA A 26 15.66 32.77 -42.90
N LEU A 27 15.12 33.92 -42.47
CA LEU A 27 14.30 34.04 -41.27
C LEU A 27 12.96 33.29 -41.38
N ALA A 28 12.30 33.36 -42.54
CA ALA A 28 11.06 32.63 -42.79
C ALA A 28 11.29 31.10 -42.74
N ILE A 29 12.36 30.61 -43.38
CA ILE A 29 12.75 29.19 -43.35
C ILE A 29 13.11 28.77 -41.92
N ALA A 30 13.89 29.57 -41.18
CA ALA A 30 14.23 29.28 -39.79
C ALA A 30 12.98 29.25 -38.88
N GLY A 31 12.02 30.14 -39.10
CA GLY A 31 10.74 30.15 -38.37
C GLY A 31 9.87 28.92 -38.69
N VAL A 32 9.83 28.48 -39.96
CA VAL A 32 9.14 27.25 -40.37
C VAL A 32 9.82 26.02 -39.75
N ALA A 33 11.16 25.96 -39.79
CA ALA A 33 11.92 24.88 -39.16
C ALA A 33 11.66 24.82 -37.65
N TYR A 34 11.68 25.98 -36.96
CA TYR A 34 11.32 26.06 -35.55
C TYR A 34 9.91 25.54 -35.27
N LEU A 35 8.92 25.93 -36.09
CA LEU A 35 7.54 25.48 -35.93
C LEU A 35 7.44 23.95 -36.05
N VAL A 36 8.02 23.37 -37.11
CA VAL A 36 7.98 21.92 -37.36
C VAL A 36 8.69 21.15 -36.25
N ILE A 37 9.87 21.61 -35.84
CA ILE A 37 10.64 21.00 -34.74
C ILE A 37 9.86 21.10 -33.43
N SER A 38 9.30 22.27 -33.10
CA SER A 38 8.53 22.48 -31.87
C SER A 38 7.29 21.60 -31.81
N LEU A 39 6.57 21.42 -32.93
CA LEU A 39 5.42 20.52 -33.00
C LEU A 39 5.86 19.05 -32.87
N GLY A 40 6.98 18.68 -33.51
CA GLY A 40 7.58 17.35 -33.38
C GLY A 40 7.98 17.03 -31.94
N ILE A 41 8.61 17.98 -31.24
CA ILE A 41 8.94 17.86 -29.81
C ILE A 41 7.66 17.70 -28.97
N GLY A 42 6.62 18.49 -29.24
CA GLY A 42 5.36 18.40 -28.51
C GLY A 42 4.61 17.07 -28.71
N LEU A 43 4.78 16.43 -29.87
CA LEU A 43 4.29 15.07 -30.14
C LEU A 43 5.16 14.00 -29.46
N TRP A 44 6.49 14.17 -29.49
CA TRP A 44 7.41 13.27 -28.82
C TRP A 44 7.18 13.28 -27.29
N TYR A 45 6.89 14.45 -26.71
CA TYR A 45 6.49 14.57 -25.30
C TYR A 45 5.28 13.69 -24.95
N LEU A 46 4.28 13.56 -25.83
CA LEU A 46 3.13 12.67 -25.58
C LEU A 46 3.57 11.22 -25.41
N SER A 47 4.55 10.77 -26.19
CA SER A 47 5.10 9.41 -26.06
C SER A 47 5.91 9.20 -24.78
N LEU A 48 6.52 10.26 -24.23
CA LEU A 48 7.20 10.23 -22.93
C LEU A 48 6.21 10.28 -21.75
N LEU A 49 5.10 11.00 -21.92
CA LEU A 49 4.09 11.18 -20.87
C LEU A 49 3.17 9.97 -20.73
N SER A 50 2.79 9.35 -21.85
CA SER A 50 1.81 8.25 -21.89
C SER A 50 2.13 7.09 -20.94
N PRO A 51 3.38 6.53 -20.90
CA PRO A 51 3.68 5.43 -19.99
C PRO A 51 3.56 5.78 -18.52
N SER A 52 3.87 7.03 -18.14
CA SER A 52 3.83 7.46 -16.74
C SER A 52 2.39 7.73 -16.29
N LEU A 53 1.55 8.37 -17.11
CA LEU A 53 0.14 8.64 -16.77
C LEU A 53 -0.80 7.44 -16.98
N ALA A 54 -0.26 6.25 -17.25
CA ALA A 54 -1.07 5.04 -17.35
C ALA A 54 -1.71 4.64 -16.00
N ASN A 55 -1.10 5.05 -14.88
CA ASN A 55 -1.56 4.84 -13.52
C ASN A 55 -1.35 6.10 -12.66
N ASP A 56 -2.05 6.17 -11.53
CA ASP A 56 -2.04 7.35 -10.65
C ASP A 56 -0.77 7.49 -9.79
N LEU A 57 0.09 6.46 -9.78
CA LEU A 57 1.40 6.49 -9.13
C LEU A 57 2.47 7.21 -9.97
N TRP A 58 2.15 7.48 -11.24
CA TRP A 58 3.06 8.04 -12.24
C TRP A 58 4.33 7.22 -12.47
N TRP A 59 4.22 5.91 -12.26
CA TRP A 59 5.31 4.96 -12.42
C TRP A 59 5.16 4.24 -13.76
N ALA A 60 6.02 4.58 -14.71
CA ALA A 60 5.99 3.99 -16.04
C ALA A 60 6.22 2.46 -16.01
N GLY A 61 5.35 1.71 -16.68
CA GLY A 61 5.47 0.24 -16.78
C GLY A 61 5.16 -0.52 -15.49
N PHE A 62 4.65 0.15 -14.46
CA PHE A 62 4.25 -0.51 -13.22
C PHE A 62 2.93 -1.27 -13.42
N THR A 63 2.97 -2.58 -13.20
CA THR A 63 1.83 -3.48 -13.36
C THR A 63 1.52 -4.23 -12.06
N PRO A 64 0.26 -4.62 -11.79
CA PRO A 64 -0.10 -5.40 -10.62
C PRO A 64 0.66 -6.75 -10.52
N THR A 65 0.73 -7.50 -11.62
CA THR A 65 1.34 -8.84 -11.64
C THR A 65 2.86 -8.82 -11.71
N GLY A 66 3.46 -7.70 -12.13
CA GLY A 66 4.91 -7.52 -12.27
C GLY A 66 5.48 -6.67 -11.16
N GLY A 67 5.41 -5.34 -11.35
CA GLY A 67 6.01 -4.36 -10.45
C GLY A 67 5.44 -4.39 -9.03
N GLU A 68 4.12 -4.40 -8.89
CA GLU A 68 3.49 -4.42 -7.56
C GLU A 68 3.81 -5.71 -6.80
N ALA A 69 3.73 -6.85 -7.48
CA ALA A 69 4.08 -8.14 -6.89
C ALA A 69 5.53 -8.23 -6.42
N LEU A 70 6.50 -7.73 -7.21
CA LEU A 70 7.90 -7.65 -6.79
C LEU A 70 8.06 -6.73 -5.57
N LEU A 71 7.42 -5.55 -5.60
CA LEU A 71 7.45 -4.61 -4.48
C LEU A 71 6.90 -5.23 -3.20
N ILE A 72 5.78 -5.97 -3.29
CA ILE A 72 5.17 -6.68 -2.17
C ILE A 72 6.14 -7.70 -1.57
N ASP A 73 6.79 -8.53 -2.41
CA ASP A 73 7.77 -9.51 -1.92
C ASP A 73 8.98 -8.84 -1.26
N LEU A 74 9.50 -7.75 -1.83
CA LEU A 74 10.61 -6.99 -1.24
C LEU A 74 10.25 -6.39 0.12
N VAL A 75 9.08 -5.76 0.23
CA VAL A 75 8.58 -5.19 1.48
C VAL A 75 8.32 -6.29 2.52
N ASN A 76 7.71 -7.40 2.13
CA ASN A 76 7.49 -8.55 3.01
C ASN A 76 8.80 -9.16 3.53
N ALA A 77 9.82 -9.26 2.68
CA ALA A 77 11.14 -9.75 3.07
C ALA A 77 11.83 -8.84 4.11
N GLN A 78 11.64 -7.51 4.01
CA GLN A 78 12.15 -6.55 5.00
C GLN A 78 11.35 -6.62 6.32
N LEU A 79 10.03 -6.62 6.24
CA LEU A 79 9.14 -6.68 7.41
C LEU A 79 9.27 -7.98 8.21
N ALA A 80 9.70 -9.08 7.56
CA ALA A 80 10.02 -10.33 8.24
C ALA A 80 11.22 -10.21 9.19
N LEU A 81 12.13 -9.27 8.94
CA LEU A 81 13.34 -9.06 9.74
C LEU A 81 13.14 -7.95 10.76
N VAL A 82 12.67 -6.78 10.31
CA VAL A 82 12.57 -5.55 11.12
C VAL A 82 11.19 -4.90 10.99
N ALA A 83 10.68 -4.37 12.10
CA ALA A 83 9.38 -3.67 12.13
C ALA A 83 9.44 -2.23 11.58
N ALA A 84 10.63 -1.61 11.60
CA ALA A 84 10.85 -0.28 11.05
C ALA A 84 12.19 -0.21 10.30
N SER A 85 12.17 0.34 9.09
CA SER A 85 13.37 0.51 8.26
C SER A 85 13.12 1.45 7.07
N THR A 86 14.18 2.11 6.63
CA THR A 86 14.17 2.83 5.35
C THR A 86 14.28 1.83 4.20
N VAL A 87 13.36 1.92 3.24
CA VAL A 87 13.33 1.04 2.06
C VAL A 87 14.04 1.70 0.90
N ASN A 88 15.07 1.03 0.41
CA ASN A 88 15.69 1.31 -0.88
C ASN A 88 15.46 0.11 -1.81
N ILE A 89 14.52 0.25 -2.75
CA ILE A 89 14.17 -0.83 -3.68
C ILE A 89 15.26 -1.11 -4.73
N TYR A 90 16.29 -0.25 -4.82
CA TYR A 90 17.42 -0.42 -5.72
C TYR A 90 18.67 -1.02 -5.05
N ALA A 91 18.61 -1.28 -3.74
CA ALA A 91 19.71 -1.86 -3.00
C ALA A 91 20.10 -3.24 -3.57
N ALA A 92 21.35 -3.64 -3.40
CA ALA A 92 21.84 -4.91 -3.96
C ALA A 92 21.08 -6.12 -3.38
N ASP A 93 20.65 -6.03 -2.12
CA ASP A 93 19.84 -7.02 -1.41
C ASP A 93 18.34 -6.95 -1.71
N ALA A 94 17.88 -5.92 -2.45
CA ALA A 94 16.52 -5.80 -2.95
C ALA A 94 16.32 -6.59 -4.26
N THR A 95 16.70 -7.87 -4.23
CA THR A 95 16.57 -8.81 -5.35
C THR A 95 15.77 -10.03 -4.92
N MET A 96 14.83 -10.47 -5.75
CA MET A 96 14.06 -11.70 -5.49
C MET A 96 14.36 -12.80 -6.49
N GLN A 97 14.64 -14.01 -5.99
CA GLN A 97 14.86 -15.21 -6.82
C GLN A 97 13.52 -15.78 -7.32
N LYS A 98 12.85 -14.99 -8.18
CA LYS A 98 11.52 -15.27 -8.71
C LYS A 98 11.28 -14.43 -9.95
N LEU A 99 10.58 -15.01 -10.92
CA LEU A 99 10.12 -14.31 -12.12
C LEU A 99 8.66 -13.86 -11.94
N TYR A 100 8.38 -12.61 -12.34
CA TYR A 100 7.06 -12.00 -12.27
C TYR A 100 6.45 -11.84 -13.67
N ASN A 101 6.40 -12.95 -14.41
CA ASN A 101 5.93 -13.00 -15.81
C ASN A 101 4.61 -13.76 -15.97
N MET A 102 4.03 -14.26 -14.88
CA MET A 102 2.75 -14.99 -14.89
C MET A 102 1.55 -14.04 -14.89
N SER A 103 0.41 -14.53 -15.37
CA SER A 103 -0.87 -13.79 -15.33
C SER A 103 -1.38 -13.54 -13.90
N THR A 104 -0.88 -14.33 -12.95
CA THR A 104 -1.23 -14.24 -11.54
C THR A 104 0.06 -14.23 -10.74
N ALA A 105 0.26 -13.21 -9.92
CA ALA A 105 1.36 -13.18 -8.98
C ALA A 105 0.90 -13.68 -7.59
N GLY A 106 1.82 -14.22 -6.81
CA GLY A 106 1.54 -14.53 -5.41
C GLY A 106 2.78 -14.44 -4.57
N THR A 107 2.66 -13.90 -3.36
CA THR A 107 3.72 -13.76 -2.36
C THR A 107 3.72 -14.95 -1.41
N SER A 108 4.90 -15.36 -0.95
CA SER A 108 5.06 -16.40 0.07
C SER A 108 5.14 -15.76 1.44
N VAL A 109 4.19 -16.09 2.32
CA VAL A 109 4.10 -15.53 3.68
C VAL A 109 4.38 -16.64 4.68
N SER A 110 5.33 -16.42 5.59
CA SER A 110 5.59 -17.40 6.65
C SER A 110 4.44 -17.44 7.67
N PRO A 111 3.95 -18.64 8.04
CA PRO A 111 2.94 -18.79 9.10
C PRO A 111 3.40 -18.27 10.46
N THR A 112 4.70 -18.22 10.75
CA THR A 112 5.21 -17.71 12.03
C THR A 112 5.05 -16.20 12.15
N TYR A 113 4.91 -15.47 11.03
CA TYR A 113 4.95 -14.01 11.01
C TYR A 113 3.88 -13.39 11.92
N ALA A 114 2.63 -13.83 11.79
CA ALA A 114 1.53 -13.36 12.62
C ALA A 114 1.73 -13.74 14.10
N ARG A 115 2.25 -14.95 14.37
CA ARG A 115 2.53 -15.44 15.73
C ARG A 115 3.65 -14.64 16.39
N ARG A 116 4.73 -14.33 15.67
CA ARG A 116 5.80 -13.46 16.14
C ARG A 116 5.26 -12.08 16.52
N ALA A 117 4.42 -11.49 15.66
CA ALA A 117 3.84 -10.19 15.92
C ALA A 117 2.99 -10.21 17.21
N ILE A 118 2.02 -11.12 17.33
CA ILE A 118 1.11 -11.15 18.49
C ILE A 118 1.74 -11.67 19.79
N LEU A 119 2.59 -12.70 19.73
CA LEU A 119 3.19 -13.33 20.92
C LEU A 119 4.50 -12.68 21.36
N GLY A 120 5.17 -11.95 20.46
CA GLY A 120 6.52 -11.43 20.71
C GLY A 120 6.62 -9.90 20.69
N GLU A 121 5.85 -9.20 19.87
CA GLU A 121 6.00 -7.74 19.66
C GLU A 121 4.83 -6.94 20.26
N LEU A 122 3.61 -7.45 20.17
CA LEU A 122 2.38 -6.78 20.63
C LEU A 122 2.02 -7.19 22.06
N THR A 123 2.97 -7.05 22.99
CA THR A 123 2.84 -7.52 24.37
C THR A 123 2.70 -6.38 25.40
N SER A 124 2.69 -5.11 24.99
CA SER A 124 2.59 -3.99 25.93
C SER A 124 1.17 -3.79 26.47
N ILE A 125 1.04 -3.20 27.65
CA ILE A 125 -0.28 -2.87 28.24
C ILE A 125 -1.01 -1.78 27.43
N GLU A 126 -0.27 -0.86 26.81
CA GLU A 126 -0.82 0.19 25.96
C GLU A 126 -1.44 -0.37 24.68
N TYR A 127 -0.96 -1.52 24.21
CA TYR A 127 -1.62 -2.28 23.15
C TYR A 127 -2.81 -3.07 23.70
N ALA A 128 -2.61 -3.83 24.77
CA ALA A 128 -3.58 -4.80 25.25
C ALA A 128 -4.88 -4.18 25.78
N VAL A 129 -4.82 -3.09 26.55
CA VAL A 129 -6.03 -2.46 27.14
C VAL A 129 -7.03 -1.99 26.08
N PRO A 130 -6.62 -1.21 25.05
CA PRO A 130 -7.52 -0.89 23.93
C PRO A 130 -8.06 -2.14 23.21
N GLN A 131 -7.22 -3.16 22.98
CA GLN A 131 -7.66 -4.38 22.28
C GLN A 131 -8.65 -5.21 23.10
N LEU A 132 -8.45 -5.36 24.41
CA LEU A 132 -9.39 -6.07 25.29
C LEU A 132 -10.76 -5.39 25.30
N ARG A 133 -10.81 -4.06 25.13
CA ARG A 133 -12.08 -3.34 24.96
C ARG A 133 -12.77 -3.60 23.63
N THR A 134 -12.11 -4.16 22.62
CA THR A 134 -12.76 -4.58 21.37
C THR A 134 -13.13 -6.07 21.35
N VAL A 135 -12.69 -6.85 22.34
CA VAL A 135 -13.00 -8.28 22.45
C VAL A 135 -14.49 -8.49 22.74
N SER A 136 -15.11 -9.41 22.00
CA SER A 136 -16.50 -9.82 22.24
C SER A 136 -16.60 -10.68 23.49
N GLY A 137 -17.77 -10.69 24.14
CA GLY A 137 -18.04 -11.61 25.25
C GLY A 137 -17.67 -13.06 24.89
N SER A 138 -18.00 -13.53 23.68
CA SER A 138 -17.73 -14.91 23.21
C SER A 138 -16.25 -15.26 23.04
N TRP A 139 -15.39 -14.26 22.80
CA TRP A 139 -13.96 -14.47 22.58
C TRP A 139 -13.13 -14.21 23.84
N SER A 140 -13.69 -13.53 24.85
CA SER A 140 -13.01 -13.17 26.10
C SER A 140 -12.34 -14.34 26.84
N MET A 141 -12.94 -15.53 26.83
CA MET A 141 -12.38 -16.74 27.47
C MET A 141 -11.67 -17.67 26.49
N ARG A 142 -11.46 -17.25 25.24
CA ARG A 142 -10.77 -18.02 24.19
C ARG A 142 -9.32 -17.59 23.97
N ILE A 143 -8.87 -16.57 24.70
CA ILE A 143 -7.51 -16.02 24.65
C ILE A 143 -6.52 -17.07 25.15
N ASN A 144 -5.39 -17.23 24.44
CA ASN A 144 -4.37 -18.23 24.78
C ASN A 144 -3.55 -17.82 26.01
N VAL A 145 -4.08 -18.07 27.20
CA VAL A 145 -3.39 -17.86 28.46
C VAL A 145 -3.85 -18.90 29.48
N GLN A 146 -3.05 -19.10 30.52
CA GLN A 146 -3.45 -19.89 31.67
C GLN A 146 -3.41 -18.99 32.91
N HIS A 147 -4.57 -18.74 33.51
CA HIS A 147 -4.70 -17.78 34.60
C HIS A 147 -4.04 -18.29 35.88
N CYS A 148 -3.52 -17.36 36.68
CA CYS A 148 -2.92 -17.61 37.98
C CYS A 148 -3.74 -16.99 39.11
N TRP A 149 -4.41 -15.86 38.85
CA TRP A 149 -5.23 -15.15 39.83
C TRP A 149 -6.52 -14.59 39.21
N VAL A 150 -7.55 -14.42 40.04
CA VAL A 150 -8.76 -13.69 39.64
C VAL A 150 -8.45 -12.20 39.57
N ASP A 151 -7.86 -11.66 40.63
CA ASP A 151 -7.69 -10.22 40.88
C ASP A 151 -6.21 -9.78 40.87
N PHE A 152 -5.95 -8.52 40.53
CA PHE A 152 -4.61 -7.93 40.50
C PHE A 152 -3.94 -7.87 41.87
N ASN A 153 -4.73 -7.90 42.95
CA ASN A 153 -4.22 -7.98 44.32
C ASN A 153 -3.80 -9.41 44.73
N LYS A 154 -3.96 -10.39 43.83
CA LYS A 154 -3.56 -11.80 44.03
C LYS A 154 -4.27 -12.45 45.22
N THR A 155 -5.46 -11.98 45.56
CA THR A 155 -6.24 -12.48 46.70
C THR A 155 -6.79 -13.88 46.41
N PHE A 156 -7.21 -14.12 45.17
CA PHE A 156 -7.83 -15.37 44.74
C PHE A 156 -6.92 -16.13 43.77
N GLU A 157 -6.26 -17.18 44.26
CA GLU A 157 -5.38 -18.04 43.47
C GLU A 157 -6.15 -19.10 42.67
N MET A 158 -5.68 -19.39 41.45
CA MET A 158 -6.37 -20.32 40.54
C MET A 158 -5.46 -21.29 39.77
N ALA A 159 -4.13 -21.24 39.90
CA ALA A 159 -3.28 -22.16 39.15
C ALA A 159 -3.61 -23.63 39.45
N HIS A 160 -3.50 -24.50 38.44
CA HIS A 160 -3.88 -25.92 38.57
C HIS A 160 -3.07 -26.68 39.64
N THR A 161 -1.80 -26.31 39.83
CA THR A 161 -0.92 -26.89 40.86
C THR A 161 -0.29 -25.82 41.73
N ASP A 162 0.13 -26.21 42.94
CA ASP A 162 0.84 -25.34 43.89
C ASP A 162 2.23 -24.93 43.38
N ALA A 163 2.87 -25.81 42.61
CA ALA A 163 4.15 -25.52 41.98
C ALA A 163 3.99 -24.49 40.85
N ARG A 164 2.92 -24.59 40.04
CA ARG A 164 2.59 -23.56 39.06
C ARG A 164 2.24 -22.24 39.73
N GLN A 165 1.47 -22.23 40.82
CA GLN A 165 1.15 -20.99 41.55
C GLN A 165 2.43 -20.23 41.96
N ARG A 166 3.40 -20.95 42.55
CA ARG A 166 4.74 -20.39 42.88
C ARG A 166 5.52 -19.93 41.65
N ARG A 167 5.39 -20.64 40.52
CA ARG A 167 5.99 -20.22 39.24
C ARG A 167 5.36 -18.91 38.73
N CYS A 168 4.04 -18.76 38.85
CA CYS A 168 3.33 -17.52 38.54
C CYS A 168 3.86 -16.34 39.35
N GLU A 169 3.99 -16.50 40.66
CA GLU A 169 4.53 -15.44 41.53
C GLU A 169 5.94 -15.01 41.12
N ARG A 170 6.78 -15.97 40.73
CA ARG A 170 8.19 -15.73 40.42
C ARG A 170 8.39 -15.09 39.04
N PHE A 171 7.61 -15.47 38.03
CA PHE A 171 7.89 -15.11 36.63
C PHE A 171 6.77 -14.36 35.91
N PHE A 172 5.52 -14.52 36.35
CA PHE A 172 4.34 -13.99 35.64
C PHE A 172 3.58 -12.91 36.43
N ALA A 173 4.04 -12.57 37.63
CA ALA A 173 3.37 -11.59 38.49
C ALA A 173 3.17 -10.20 37.86
N THR A 174 4.02 -9.77 36.94
CA THR A 174 3.88 -8.47 36.24
C THR A 174 3.18 -8.59 34.88
N ASN A 175 2.82 -9.81 34.45
CA ASN A 175 2.09 -10.05 33.22
C ASN A 175 0.58 -9.96 33.49
N GLY A 176 -0.08 -8.92 32.99
CA GLY A 176 -1.53 -8.72 33.12
C GLY A 176 -2.37 -9.85 32.51
N ALA A 177 -1.83 -10.64 31.58
CA ALA A 177 -2.56 -11.72 30.93
C ALA A 177 -2.94 -12.87 31.88
N VAL A 178 -2.18 -13.10 32.96
CA VAL A 178 -2.48 -14.21 33.90
C VAL A 178 -3.54 -13.85 34.96
N TYR A 179 -4.17 -12.69 34.84
CA TYR A 179 -5.20 -12.19 35.74
C TYR A 179 -6.54 -12.08 35.02
N ILE A 180 -7.58 -12.73 35.54
CA ILE A 180 -8.92 -12.65 34.94
C ILE A 180 -9.49 -11.21 35.01
N GLU A 181 -9.13 -10.45 36.04
CA GLU A 181 -9.52 -9.04 36.21
C GLU A 181 -9.17 -8.18 34.99
N ALA A 182 -8.04 -8.44 34.32
CA ALA A 182 -7.66 -7.72 33.10
C ALA A 182 -8.73 -7.83 32.02
N ILE A 183 -9.32 -9.01 31.86
CA ILE A 183 -10.38 -9.28 30.88
C ILE A 183 -11.70 -8.69 31.39
N LEU A 184 -12.12 -9.02 32.62
CA LEU A 184 -13.43 -8.64 33.15
C LEU A 184 -13.63 -7.12 33.23
N ARG A 185 -12.58 -6.36 33.53
CA ARG A 185 -12.63 -4.89 33.56
C ARG A 185 -12.77 -4.24 32.19
N ASN A 186 -12.40 -4.97 31.12
CA ASN A 186 -12.31 -4.42 29.77
C ASN A 186 -13.38 -4.94 28.83
N VAL A 187 -14.13 -6.00 29.15
CA VAL A 187 -15.24 -6.51 28.34
C VAL A 187 -16.56 -5.80 28.65
N ILE A 188 -17.53 -5.84 27.73
CA ILE A 188 -18.90 -5.40 28.01
C ILE A 188 -19.50 -6.41 28.99
N TRP A 189 -19.74 -5.98 30.23
CA TRP A 189 -20.16 -6.88 31.31
C TRP A 189 -21.45 -7.64 31.01
N THR A 190 -22.45 -6.97 30.43
CA THR A 190 -23.73 -7.60 30.06
C THR A 190 -23.54 -8.72 29.03
N ASP A 191 -22.70 -8.50 28.03
CA ASP A 191 -22.42 -9.48 26.97
C ASP A 191 -21.59 -10.64 27.51
N PHE A 192 -20.66 -10.36 28.44
CA PHE A 192 -19.90 -11.39 29.14
C PHE A 192 -20.82 -12.28 29.98
N GLN A 193 -21.67 -11.69 30.80
CA GLN A 193 -22.64 -12.40 31.65
C GLN A 193 -23.63 -13.21 30.81
N ALA A 194 -24.11 -12.70 29.68
CA ALA A 194 -25.02 -13.43 28.80
C ALA A 194 -24.41 -14.70 28.18
N ILE A 195 -23.08 -14.80 28.11
CA ILE A 195 -22.38 -15.92 27.46
C ILE A 195 -21.78 -16.88 28.48
N TRP A 196 -21.14 -16.35 29.53
CA TRP A 196 -20.38 -17.16 30.48
C TRP A 196 -21.02 -17.20 31.87
N GLY A 197 -21.81 -16.19 32.23
CA GLY A 197 -22.44 -16.05 33.54
C GLY A 197 -23.94 -16.39 33.52
N GLY A 198 -24.65 -16.01 34.59
CA GLY A 198 -26.04 -16.41 34.82
C GLY A 198 -26.19 -17.70 35.62
N ASP A 199 -27.44 -18.14 35.80
CA ASP A 199 -27.74 -19.31 36.63
C ASP A 199 -27.16 -20.58 36.01
N ASP A 200 -26.35 -21.31 36.80
CA ASP A 200 -25.69 -22.56 36.39
C ASP A 200 -24.82 -22.44 35.13
N ALA A 201 -24.20 -21.27 34.91
CA ALA A 201 -23.31 -21.05 33.78
C ALA A 201 -21.83 -21.31 34.10
N PRO A 202 -20.95 -21.50 33.08
CA PRO A 202 -19.57 -21.91 33.32
C PRO A 202 -18.73 -20.98 34.20
N PHE A 203 -18.80 -19.66 33.98
CA PHE A 203 -18.13 -18.69 34.86
C PHE A 203 -18.74 -18.67 36.26
N THR A 204 -20.06 -18.84 36.34
CA THR A 204 -20.77 -18.83 37.62
C THR A 204 -20.28 -19.96 38.53
N VAL A 205 -20.25 -21.19 38.01
CA VAL A 205 -19.84 -22.38 38.75
C VAL A 205 -18.33 -22.40 39.02
N ALA A 206 -17.52 -22.14 37.99
CA ALA A 206 -16.07 -22.28 38.11
C ALA A 206 -15.43 -21.17 38.97
N ILE A 207 -16.03 -19.97 39.03
CA ILE A 207 -15.41 -18.79 39.65
C ILE A 207 -16.38 -17.99 40.51
N GLN A 208 -17.51 -17.52 39.97
CA GLN A 208 -18.35 -16.50 40.61
C GLN A 208 -18.86 -16.93 42.00
N LEU A 209 -19.40 -18.15 42.13
CA LEU A 209 -19.93 -18.64 43.41
C LEU A 209 -18.86 -18.66 44.51
N ALA A 210 -17.62 -19.02 44.16
CA ALA A 210 -16.50 -19.01 45.11
C ALA A 210 -16.13 -17.58 45.56
N LEU A 211 -16.26 -16.59 44.67
CA LEU A 211 -16.05 -15.18 45.04
C LEU A 211 -17.17 -14.68 45.96
N GLU A 212 -18.41 -15.12 45.73
CA GLU A 212 -19.57 -14.74 46.54
C GLU A 212 -19.52 -15.27 47.99
N GLU A 213 -18.70 -16.28 48.28
CA GLU A 213 -18.46 -16.78 49.64
C GLU A 213 -17.80 -15.72 50.56
N THR A 214 -17.16 -14.68 49.99
CA THR A 214 -16.39 -13.69 50.75
C THR A 214 -16.84 -12.26 50.44
N ALA A 215 -16.76 -11.37 51.44
CA ALA A 215 -17.08 -9.95 51.26
C ALA A 215 -16.14 -9.26 50.23
N ILE A 216 -14.86 -9.69 50.18
CA ILE A 216 -13.88 -9.16 49.23
C ILE A 216 -14.24 -9.57 47.79
N GLY A 217 -14.65 -10.82 47.57
CA GLY A 217 -15.04 -11.31 46.24
C GLY A 217 -16.34 -10.67 45.74
N GLN A 218 -17.34 -10.47 46.62
CA GLN A 218 -18.55 -9.71 46.28
C GLN A 218 -18.23 -8.26 45.89
N ALA A 219 -17.30 -7.59 46.60
CA ALA A 219 -16.86 -6.25 46.25
C ALA A 219 -16.13 -6.21 44.89
N PHE A 220 -15.27 -7.21 44.61
CA PHE A 220 -14.59 -7.35 43.33
C PHE A 220 -15.57 -7.50 42.16
N LEU A 221 -16.58 -8.36 42.28
CA LEU A 221 -17.61 -8.55 41.23
C LEU A 221 -18.36 -7.25 40.94
N ASN A 222 -18.74 -6.49 41.98
CA ASN A 222 -19.36 -5.18 41.83
C ASN A 222 -18.44 -4.18 41.13
N GLN A 223 -17.14 -4.20 41.42
CA GLN A 223 -16.16 -3.32 40.80
C GLN A 223 -15.96 -3.63 39.32
N VAL A 224 -15.71 -4.89 38.95
CA VAL A 224 -15.44 -5.26 37.54
C VAL A 224 -16.68 -5.08 36.65
N SER A 225 -17.88 -5.25 37.20
CA SER A 225 -19.13 -5.10 36.44
C SER A 225 -19.38 -3.68 35.90
N THR A 226 -18.77 -2.67 36.51
CA THR A 226 -18.93 -1.25 36.13
C THR A 226 -17.63 -0.62 35.61
N ALA A 227 -16.49 -1.32 35.69
CA ALA A 227 -15.17 -0.77 35.38
C ALA A 227 -15.06 -0.23 33.94
N ARG A 228 -15.44 -1.03 32.93
CA ARG A 228 -15.36 -0.60 31.51
C ARG A 228 -16.18 0.66 31.23
N ALA A 229 -17.37 0.76 31.81
CA ALA A 229 -18.30 1.87 31.58
C ALA A 229 -17.89 3.15 32.31
N SER A 230 -17.14 3.02 33.41
CA SER A 230 -16.75 4.13 34.28
C SER A 230 -15.32 4.65 34.05
N THR A 231 -14.49 3.94 33.27
CA THR A 231 -13.07 4.29 33.07
C THR A 231 -12.74 4.54 31.61
N THR A 232 -11.88 5.53 31.34
CA THR A 232 -11.28 5.68 30.01
C THR A 232 -10.17 4.64 29.78
N ILE A 233 -9.70 4.49 28.53
CA ILE A 233 -8.53 3.64 28.21
C ILE A 233 -7.31 4.07 29.03
N GLN A 234 -7.09 5.38 29.17
CA GLN A 234 -5.94 5.91 29.89
C GLN A 234 -6.03 5.63 31.40
N ASP A 235 -7.22 5.77 32.00
CA ASP A 235 -7.43 5.47 33.42
C ASP A 235 -7.16 3.99 33.72
N GLU A 236 -7.55 3.10 32.80
CA GLU A 236 -7.33 1.66 32.95
C GLU A 236 -5.85 1.29 32.82
N ILE A 237 -5.11 1.92 31.89
CA ILE A 237 -3.64 1.75 31.80
C ILE A 237 -2.97 2.20 33.11
N LEU A 238 -3.36 3.36 33.66
CA LEU A 238 -2.85 3.84 34.95
C LEU A 238 -3.18 2.89 36.10
N TYR A 239 -4.39 2.31 36.10
CA TYR A 239 -4.78 1.29 37.07
C TYR A 239 -3.84 0.08 37.02
N TRP A 240 -3.56 -0.45 35.82
CA TRP A 240 -2.65 -1.59 35.65
C TRP A 240 -1.22 -1.27 36.13
N GLN A 241 -0.72 -0.08 35.79
CA GLN A 241 0.59 0.40 36.23
C GLN A 241 0.70 0.53 37.75
N ASN A 242 -0.38 0.92 38.44
CA ASN A 242 -0.41 0.97 39.91
C ASN A 242 -0.25 -0.42 40.56
N TYR A 243 -0.67 -1.48 39.87
CA TYR A 243 -0.44 -2.87 40.29
C TYR A 243 0.88 -3.45 39.77
N LYS A 244 1.74 -2.63 39.17
CA LYS A 244 3.04 -3.02 38.60
C LYS A 244 2.93 -4.05 37.47
N LEU A 245 1.82 -4.00 36.72
CA LEU A 245 1.67 -4.77 35.50
C LEU A 245 2.33 -3.99 34.35
N ASP A 246 3.29 -4.62 33.67
CA ASP A 246 4.12 -3.98 32.63
C ASP A 246 3.93 -4.58 31.24
N ARG A 247 3.31 -5.76 31.14
CA ARG A 247 3.06 -6.45 29.88
C ARG A 247 1.81 -7.31 29.92
N PHE A 248 1.36 -7.72 28.75
CA PHE A 248 0.26 -8.65 28.50
C PHE A 248 0.75 -9.68 27.47
N GLU A 249 1.47 -10.69 27.94
CA GLU A 249 2.08 -11.74 27.12
C GLU A 249 1.17 -12.97 27.07
N LEU A 250 0.76 -13.34 25.86
CA LEU A 250 0.01 -14.56 25.58
C LEU A 250 0.93 -15.77 25.45
N GLN A 251 0.36 -16.96 25.60
CA GLN A 251 1.05 -18.23 25.46
C GLN A 251 0.89 -18.81 24.05
N TRP A 252 1.90 -19.56 23.60
CA TRP A 252 1.84 -20.28 22.33
C TRP A 252 0.83 -21.43 22.43
N GLN A 253 -0.03 -21.59 21.42
CA GLN A 253 -1.04 -22.66 21.38
C GLN A 253 -1.36 -22.99 19.93
N ASN A 254 -1.39 -24.28 19.56
CA ASN A 254 -1.63 -24.69 18.17
C ASN A 254 -3.12 -24.95 17.83
N ARG A 255 -4.02 -24.28 18.54
CA ARG A 255 -5.46 -24.38 18.32
C ARG A 255 -5.94 -23.53 17.14
N TRP A 256 -5.42 -22.30 17.00
CA TRP A 256 -5.79 -21.39 15.92
C TRP A 256 -4.56 -20.64 15.43
N GLN A 257 -4.31 -20.69 14.13
CA GLN A 257 -3.37 -19.81 13.47
C GLN A 257 -4.00 -18.42 13.35
N VAL A 258 -3.35 -17.41 13.94
CA VAL A 258 -3.77 -16.01 13.89
C VAL A 258 -3.80 -15.54 12.43
N GLY A 259 -4.91 -14.91 12.02
CA GLY A 259 -5.03 -14.29 10.69
C GLY A 259 -4.24 -12.98 10.61
N ILE A 260 -3.90 -12.53 9.40
CA ILE A 260 -3.22 -11.25 9.23
C ILE A 260 -3.64 -10.54 7.94
N THR A 261 -3.94 -9.26 8.05
CA THR A 261 -4.07 -8.33 6.94
C THR A 261 -3.06 -7.22 7.14
N GLU A 262 -2.16 -7.02 6.18
CA GLU A 262 -1.13 -5.97 6.26
C GLU A 262 -1.10 -5.16 4.98
N THR A 263 -0.96 -3.85 5.11
CA THR A 263 -1.06 -2.88 4.02
C THR A 263 0.07 -1.86 4.06
N ILE A 264 0.40 -1.29 2.90
CA ILE A 264 1.29 -0.13 2.75
C ILE A 264 0.59 0.93 1.90
N PHE A 265 1.09 2.17 1.96
CA PHE A 265 0.69 3.22 1.03
C PHE A 265 1.75 3.42 -0.04
N LEU A 266 1.32 3.53 -1.30
CA LEU A 266 2.13 4.06 -2.38
C LEU A 266 1.77 5.54 -2.55
N GLU A 267 2.75 6.42 -2.44
CA GLU A 267 2.55 7.87 -2.48
C GLU A 267 3.21 8.48 -3.73
N ASN A 268 2.46 9.29 -4.49
CA ASN A 268 2.99 9.95 -5.68
C ASN A 268 3.54 11.36 -5.41
N ALA A 269 4.00 12.07 -6.44
CA ALA A 269 4.68 13.36 -6.28
C ALA A 269 3.82 14.51 -5.72
N ILE A 270 2.48 14.39 -5.65
CA ILE A 270 1.62 15.40 -5.01
C ILE A 270 1.04 14.94 -3.67
N GLY A 271 1.48 13.77 -3.17
CA GLY A 271 1.03 13.22 -1.89
C GLY A 271 -0.28 12.42 -1.97
N MET A 272 -0.76 12.05 -3.16
CA MET A 272 -1.89 11.12 -3.26
C MET A 272 -1.42 9.72 -2.88
N ARG A 273 -2.18 9.06 -2.00
CA ARG A 273 -1.87 7.74 -1.45
C ARG A 273 -2.81 6.68 -1.99
N GLN A 274 -2.23 5.61 -2.53
CA GLN A 274 -2.95 4.40 -2.89
C GLN A 274 -2.63 3.30 -1.88
N LEU A 275 -3.66 2.68 -1.30
CA LEU A 275 -3.51 1.56 -0.37
C LEU A 275 -3.21 0.27 -1.15
N VAL A 276 -2.16 -0.45 -0.75
CA VAL A 276 -1.79 -1.75 -1.32
C VAL A 276 -1.76 -2.79 -0.21
N THR A 277 -2.46 -3.91 -0.41
CA THR A 277 -2.46 -5.03 0.54
C THR A 277 -1.30 -5.96 0.23
N ILE A 278 -0.33 -6.05 1.15
CA ILE A 278 0.91 -6.81 0.95
C ILE A 278 0.79 -8.26 1.43
N LYS A 279 -0.14 -8.56 2.34
CA LYS A 279 -0.55 -9.92 2.71
C LYS A 279 -1.95 -9.91 3.31
N ASN A 280 -2.73 -10.93 3.00
CA ASN A 280 -4.02 -11.17 3.64
C ASN A 280 -4.23 -12.67 3.81
N LEU A 281 -3.94 -13.18 5.01
CA LEU A 281 -4.11 -14.59 5.36
C LEU A 281 -5.25 -14.74 6.36
N PRO A 282 -6.21 -15.66 6.11
CA PRO A 282 -7.29 -15.92 7.05
C PRO A 282 -6.76 -16.67 8.28
N ARG A 283 -7.54 -16.60 9.36
CA ARG A 283 -7.34 -17.46 10.54
C ARG A 283 -7.59 -18.93 10.15
N LEU A 284 -6.73 -19.85 10.59
CA LEU A 284 -6.90 -21.29 10.37
C LEU A 284 -7.09 -22.02 11.70
N THR A 285 -7.87 -23.09 11.70
CA THR A 285 -7.96 -23.99 12.86
C THR A 285 -6.80 -24.98 12.79
N GLY A 286 -6.05 -25.09 13.89
CA GLY A 286 -4.95 -26.06 14.04
C GLY A 286 -5.42 -27.38 14.67
N PRO A 287 -4.53 -28.36 14.78
CA PRO A 287 -4.85 -29.69 15.30
C PRO A 287 -5.08 -29.71 16.83
N TRP A 288 -4.70 -28.64 17.53
CA TRP A 288 -4.87 -28.46 18.97
C TRP A 288 -4.23 -29.57 19.84
N THR A 289 -3.08 -30.11 19.40
CA THR A 289 -2.32 -31.09 20.20
C THR A 289 -1.79 -30.52 21.50
N SER A 290 -1.53 -29.20 21.55
CA SER A 290 -1.06 -28.51 22.76
C SER A 290 -2.12 -28.36 23.85
N LEU A 291 -3.38 -28.73 23.57
CA LEU A 291 -4.47 -28.80 24.56
C LEU A 291 -4.01 -29.49 25.84
N ARG A 292 -3.31 -30.62 25.72
CA ARG A 292 -2.84 -31.48 26.84
C ARG A 292 -1.82 -30.78 27.75
N LEU A 293 -1.18 -29.72 27.26
CA LEU A 293 -0.16 -28.97 27.98
C LEU A 293 -0.82 -27.88 28.83
N PHE A 294 -1.75 -27.15 28.21
CA PHE A 294 -2.73 -26.30 28.87
C PHE A 294 -3.93 -26.08 27.94
N TRP A 295 -5.14 -26.08 28.50
CA TRP A 295 -6.37 -26.05 27.70
C TRP A 295 -7.14 -24.72 27.65
N ILE A 296 -6.48 -23.60 27.98
CA ILE A 296 -7.00 -22.21 27.95
C ILE A 296 -8.21 -21.96 28.88
N PRO A 297 -8.63 -20.69 29.14
CA PRO A 297 -9.70 -20.39 30.08
C PRO A 297 -11.04 -20.99 29.66
N LEU A 298 -11.25 -21.19 28.36
CA LEU A 298 -12.47 -21.81 27.82
C LEU A 298 -12.74 -23.17 28.48
N ASN A 299 -11.74 -24.05 28.50
CA ASN A 299 -11.92 -25.39 29.04
C ASN A 299 -11.80 -25.39 30.56
N ASP A 300 -11.03 -24.46 31.15
CA ASP A 300 -11.05 -24.25 32.60
C ASP A 300 -12.48 -24.00 33.10
N LEU A 301 -13.24 -23.13 32.42
CA LEU A 301 -14.63 -22.85 32.81
C LEU A 301 -15.58 -24.03 32.54
N TRP A 302 -15.57 -24.58 31.33
CA TRP A 302 -16.50 -25.66 30.95
C TRP A 302 -16.25 -26.96 31.71
N ASN A 303 -14.99 -27.38 31.85
CA ASN A 303 -14.68 -28.64 32.52
C ASN A 303 -14.99 -28.54 34.02
N LEU A 304 -14.72 -27.40 34.66
CA LEU A 304 -15.06 -27.20 36.07
C LEU A 304 -16.56 -27.08 36.31
N HIS A 305 -17.29 -26.51 35.36
CA HIS A 305 -18.75 -26.54 35.34
C HIS A 305 -19.27 -27.97 35.30
N ASP A 306 -18.80 -28.79 34.36
CA ASP A 306 -19.16 -30.22 34.25
C ASP A 306 -18.82 -31.01 35.51
N MET A 307 -17.69 -30.68 36.16
CA MET A 307 -17.27 -31.29 37.43
C MET A 307 -18.01 -30.73 38.66
N ASN A 308 -18.80 -29.66 38.50
CA ASN A 308 -19.41 -28.88 39.57
C ASN A 308 -18.38 -28.49 40.66
N ARG A 309 -17.27 -27.89 40.22
CA ARG A 309 -16.12 -27.47 41.03
C ARG A 309 -15.69 -26.05 40.69
N SER A 310 -14.91 -25.43 41.58
CA SER A 310 -14.31 -24.11 41.41
C SER A 310 -12.79 -24.17 41.25
N LEU A 311 -12.25 -23.24 40.46
CA LEU A 311 -10.81 -22.99 40.31
C LEU A 311 -10.24 -22.20 41.48
N VAL A 312 -11.08 -21.41 42.16
CA VAL A 312 -10.65 -20.53 43.24
C VAL A 312 -10.22 -21.39 44.43
N ARG A 313 -8.93 -21.30 44.75
CA ARG A 313 -8.30 -22.07 45.81
C ARG A 313 -8.91 -21.74 47.17
N GLY A 314 -9.16 -22.78 47.96
CA GLY A 314 -9.70 -22.62 49.33
C GLY A 314 -11.19 -22.29 49.40
N SER A 315 -11.91 -22.27 48.27
CA SER A 315 -13.37 -22.15 48.23
C SER A 315 -14.06 -23.45 48.69
N SER A 316 -15.36 -23.36 49.00
CA SER A 316 -16.17 -24.53 49.37
C SER A 316 -16.33 -25.58 48.27
N ARG A 317 -15.83 -25.32 47.05
CA ARG A 317 -15.87 -26.21 45.90
C ARG A 317 -14.53 -26.34 45.17
N ASP A 318 -13.41 -26.01 45.80
CA ASP A 318 -12.07 -26.14 45.21
C ASP A 318 -11.84 -27.54 44.64
N PHE A 319 -11.56 -27.65 43.33
CA PHE A 319 -11.38 -28.94 42.66
C PHE A 319 -10.18 -29.73 43.20
N ARG A 320 -9.20 -29.05 43.79
CA ARG A 320 -7.95 -29.66 44.29
C ARG A 320 -8.13 -30.28 45.67
N ALA A 321 -9.15 -29.83 46.41
CA ALA A 321 -9.34 -30.20 47.81
C ALA A 321 -10.27 -31.42 47.95
N ASN A 322 -9.94 -32.30 48.89
CA ASN A 322 -10.83 -33.38 49.30
C ASN A 322 -11.75 -32.87 50.41
N LEU A 323 -12.87 -32.26 50.03
CA LEU A 323 -13.74 -31.52 50.95
C LEU A 323 -14.75 -32.43 51.67
N SER A 324 -15.26 -33.45 50.99
CA SER A 324 -16.17 -34.44 51.57
C SER A 324 -16.20 -35.73 50.75
N THR A 325 -16.88 -36.77 51.24
CA THR A 325 -17.12 -38.01 50.48
C THR A 325 -17.90 -37.78 49.18
N ALA A 326 -18.76 -36.76 49.13
CA ALA A 326 -19.48 -36.35 47.92
C ALA A 326 -18.67 -35.40 47.03
N LEU A 327 -17.62 -34.78 47.58
CA LEU A 327 -16.77 -33.82 46.88
C LEU A 327 -15.27 -34.19 47.02
N PRO A 328 -14.82 -35.31 46.43
CA PRO A 328 -13.40 -35.65 46.41
C PRO A 328 -12.62 -34.66 45.52
N ALA A 329 -11.30 -34.62 45.73
CA ALA A 329 -10.38 -33.92 44.83
C ALA A 329 -10.44 -34.54 43.43
N MET A 330 -10.42 -33.68 42.41
CA MET A 330 -10.45 -34.06 41.00
C MET A 330 -9.05 -33.98 40.41
N ASP A 331 -8.64 -35.01 39.68
CA ASP A 331 -7.39 -35.04 38.92
C ASP A 331 -7.68 -34.66 37.46
N LEU A 332 -7.19 -33.50 37.03
CA LEU A 332 -7.39 -33.00 35.66
C LEU A 332 -6.76 -33.91 34.60
N GLU A 333 -5.69 -34.62 34.94
CA GLU A 333 -4.97 -35.49 34.02
C GLU A 333 -5.69 -36.83 33.81
N VAL A 334 -6.48 -37.25 34.81
CA VAL A 334 -7.45 -38.34 34.66
C VAL A 334 -8.65 -37.86 33.85
N PHE A 335 -9.15 -36.66 34.15
CA PHE A 335 -10.33 -36.09 33.48
C PHE A 335 -10.12 -35.95 31.97
N ILE A 336 -8.96 -35.45 31.55
CA ILE A 336 -8.63 -35.30 30.12
C ILE A 336 -8.25 -36.63 29.45
N GLY A 337 -8.01 -37.68 30.23
CA GLY A 337 -7.67 -39.01 29.73
C GLY A 337 -6.19 -39.21 29.38
N GLU A 338 -5.27 -38.40 29.92
CA GLU A 338 -3.83 -38.71 29.83
C GLU A 338 -3.46 -39.95 30.65
N THR A 339 -4.21 -40.22 31.72
CA THR A 339 -4.14 -41.48 32.47
C THR A 339 -5.52 -41.94 32.92
N SER A 340 -5.67 -43.24 33.17
CA SER A 340 -6.88 -43.81 33.79
C SER A 340 -6.84 -43.80 35.31
N VAL A 341 -5.65 -43.66 35.91
CA VAL A 341 -5.45 -43.69 37.36
C VAL A 341 -4.50 -42.58 37.77
N SER A 342 -4.93 -41.75 38.72
CA SER A 342 -4.13 -40.63 39.23
C SER A 342 -2.71 -41.05 39.59
N GLY A 343 -1.72 -40.30 39.11
CA GLY A 343 -0.30 -40.55 39.36
C GLY A 343 0.34 -41.72 38.61
N GLN A 344 -0.41 -42.53 37.86
CA GLN A 344 0.13 -43.66 37.10
C GLN A 344 0.31 -43.29 35.62
N PHE A 345 1.55 -43.20 35.16
CA PHE A 345 1.87 -42.86 33.77
C PHE A 345 2.82 -43.89 33.18
N PHE A 346 2.78 -44.07 31.86
CA PHE A 346 3.61 -45.03 31.15
C PHE A 346 4.34 -44.37 29.97
N ASN A 347 5.48 -44.96 29.58
CA ASN A 347 6.20 -44.62 28.35
C ASN A 347 6.48 -43.11 28.21
N GLN A 348 6.14 -42.50 27.06
CA GLN A 348 6.38 -41.06 26.81
C GLN A 348 5.63 -40.16 27.81
N ALA A 349 4.40 -40.50 28.20
CA ALA A 349 3.64 -39.69 29.16
C ALA A 349 4.33 -39.67 30.55
N ALA A 350 4.91 -40.80 30.98
CA ALA A 350 5.71 -40.86 32.20
C ALA A 350 6.99 -40.02 32.10
N LEU A 351 7.68 -40.09 30.95
CA LEU A 351 8.86 -39.28 30.69
C LEU A 351 8.54 -37.78 30.68
N PHE A 352 7.43 -37.38 30.05
CA PHE A 352 6.99 -35.99 30.04
C PHE A 352 6.71 -35.48 31.45
N ARG A 353 5.90 -36.23 32.22
CA ARG A 353 5.55 -35.88 33.60
C ARG A 353 6.78 -35.69 34.48
N THR A 354 7.76 -36.59 34.36
CA THR A 354 8.99 -36.54 35.18
C THR A 354 9.94 -35.44 34.74
N THR A 355 10.05 -35.18 33.43
CA THR A 355 11.00 -34.21 32.86
C THR A 355 10.51 -32.77 32.90
N VAL A 356 9.22 -32.55 32.65
CA VAL A 356 8.62 -31.20 32.51
C VAL A 356 7.66 -30.92 33.65
N GLY A 357 6.64 -31.75 33.84
CA GLY A 357 5.67 -31.62 34.92
C GLY A 357 4.28 -32.19 34.57
N PRO A 358 3.30 -32.02 35.45
CA PRO A 358 1.92 -32.45 35.22
C PRO A 358 1.32 -31.83 33.95
N PHE A 359 0.54 -32.61 33.21
CA PHE A 359 -0.29 -32.13 32.10
C PHE A 359 -1.30 -31.07 32.59
N GLU A 360 -1.81 -30.25 31.68
CA GLU A 360 -2.63 -29.07 31.99
C GLU A 360 -1.97 -28.01 32.88
N SER A 361 -0.68 -28.10 33.20
CA SER A 361 0.02 -27.16 34.10
C SER A 361 1.31 -26.62 33.50
N ILE A 362 1.39 -26.59 32.16
CA ILE A 362 2.60 -26.27 31.41
C ILE A 362 2.43 -24.92 30.71
N ASP A 363 3.30 -23.96 31.03
CA ASP A 363 3.29 -22.65 30.37
C ASP A 363 4.13 -22.71 29.08
N LEU A 364 3.53 -22.33 27.94
CA LEU A 364 4.16 -22.33 26.62
C LEU A 364 4.60 -20.92 26.23
N VAL A 365 5.82 -20.55 26.60
CA VAL A 365 6.35 -19.19 26.41
C VAL A 365 7.04 -19.07 25.06
N TYR A 366 6.49 -18.24 24.17
CA TYR A 366 7.13 -17.88 22.90
C TYR A 366 8.43 -17.10 23.18
N LYS A 367 9.51 -17.45 22.48
CA LYS A 367 10.78 -16.72 22.57
C LYS A 367 10.92 -15.79 21.38
N SER A 368 11.00 -14.48 21.65
CA SER A 368 11.29 -13.47 20.65
C SER A 368 12.75 -13.54 20.19
N LEU A 369 12.98 -13.18 18.93
CA LEU A 369 14.31 -13.09 18.33
C LEU A 369 15.10 -11.94 18.98
N PRO A 370 16.33 -12.20 19.47
CA PRO A 370 17.19 -11.13 19.94
C PRO A 370 17.59 -10.19 18.79
N GLN A 371 17.44 -8.89 18.99
CA GLN A 371 17.69 -7.88 17.96
C GLN A 371 19.14 -7.91 17.43
N THR A 372 20.09 -8.29 18.28
CA THR A 372 21.51 -8.44 17.94
C THR A 372 21.75 -9.52 16.88
N SER A 373 21.04 -10.65 16.94
CA SER A 373 21.11 -11.70 15.91
C SER A 373 20.55 -11.25 14.58
N VAL A 374 19.43 -10.54 14.59
CA VAL A 374 18.81 -10.02 13.37
C VAL A 374 19.75 -9.04 12.69
N GLN A 375 20.34 -8.11 13.44
CA GLN A 375 21.30 -7.13 12.92
C GLN A 375 22.56 -7.80 12.35
N ALA A 376 23.10 -8.79 13.06
CA ALA A 376 24.26 -9.53 12.58
C ALA A 376 23.94 -10.27 11.27
N PHE A 377 22.82 -10.99 11.22
CA PHE A 377 22.36 -11.71 10.03
C PHE A 377 22.18 -10.77 8.83
N VAL A 378 21.50 -9.63 9.03
CA VAL A 378 21.30 -8.61 7.98
C VAL A 378 22.64 -8.09 7.47
N ALA A 379 23.57 -7.74 8.35
CA ALA A 379 24.88 -7.24 7.97
C ALA A 379 25.69 -8.28 7.16
N LEU A 380 25.63 -9.55 7.55
CA LEU A 380 26.33 -10.64 6.85
C LEU A 380 25.70 -10.90 5.47
N ARG A 381 24.37 -10.94 5.38
CA ARG A 381 23.65 -11.07 4.11
C ARG A 381 23.98 -9.92 3.15
N GLN A 382 24.01 -8.69 3.65
CA GLN A 382 24.36 -7.51 2.85
C GLN A 382 25.80 -7.58 2.33
N ARG A 383 26.76 -8.02 3.13
CA ARG A 383 28.15 -8.21 2.68
C ARG A 383 28.26 -9.27 1.59
N LEU A 384 27.57 -10.40 1.75
CA LEU A 384 27.57 -11.47 0.76
C LEU A 384 26.97 -11.01 -0.57
N VAL A 385 25.86 -10.28 -0.51
CA VAL A 385 25.17 -9.78 -1.70
C VAL A 385 25.94 -8.64 -2.38
N ALA A 386 26.63 -7.79 -1.62
CA ALA A 386 27.45 -6.71 -2.17
C ALA A 386 28.75 -7.20 -2.83
N ALA A 387 29.15 -8.46 -2.60
CA ALA A 387 30.35 -9.03 -3.18
C ALA A 387 30.21 -9.21 -4.71
N PRO A 388 31.26 -8.97 -5.51
CA PRO A 388 31.24 -9.25 -6.95
C PRO A 388 30.88 -10.71 -7.22
N GLY A 389 29.79 -10.95 -7.96
CA GLY A 389 29.29 -12.29 -8.26
C GLY A 389 28.52 -12.99 -7.13
N GLY A 390 28.33 -12.37 -5.96
CA GLY A 390 27.68 -13.01 -4.80
C GLY A 390 26.29 -13.59 -5.10
N HIS A 391 25.50 -12.90 -5.93
CA HIS A 391 24.18 -13.39 -6.39
C HIS A 391 24.28 -14.60 -7.32
N ASP A 392 25.14 -14.55 -8.33
CA ASP A 392 25.32 -15.66 -9.28
C ASP A 392 25.85 -16.91 -8.57
N LEU A 393 26.71 -16.71 -7.58
CA LEU A 393 27.30 -17.77 -6.75
C LEU A 393 26.25 -18.46 -5.85
N LEU A 394 25.32 -17.69 -5.26
CA LEU A 394 24.21 -18.26 -4.49
C LEU A 394 23.25 -19.09 -5.36
N THR A 395 23.12 -18.76 -6.65
CA THR A 395 22.31 -19.56 -7.59
C THR A 395 23.01 -20.82 -8.08
N ALA A 396 24.34 -20.90 -7.98
CA ALA A 396 25.12 -22.07 -8.40
C ALA A 396 25.12 -23.20 -7.36
N LEU A 397 24.84 -22.89 -6.09
CA LEU A 397 24.82 -23.88 -5.01
C LEU A 397 23.49 -24.67 -4.98
N PRO A 398 23.53 -25.99 -4.80
CA PRO A 398 22.32 -26.80 -4.73
C PRO A 398 21.61 -26.64 -3.38
N ARG A 399 20.27 -26.64 -3.40
CA ARG A 399 19.46 -26.92 -2.21
C ARG A 399 19.65 -28.39 -1.82
N ILE A 400 19.94 -28.65 -0.55
CA ILE A 400 20.07 -30.02 -0.04
C ILE A 400 18.96 -30.34 0.96
N ALA A 401 18.49 -31.57 0.93
CA ALA A 401 17.58 -32.12 1.94
C ALA A 401 18.28 -33.30 2.62
N VAL A 402 18.41 -33.23 3.93
CA VAL A 402 19.10 -34.25 4.74
C VAL A 402 18.26 -34.65 5.94
N GLU A 403 18.29 -35.93 6.29
CA GLU A 403 17.80 -36.43 7.57
C GLU A 403 18.89 -36.24 8.62
N LEU A 404 18.53 -35.69 9.77
CA LEU A 404 19.47 -35.40 10.85
C LEU A 404 19.36 -36.43 11.98
N THR A 405 20.50 -37.01 12.34
CA THR A 405 20.66 -37.88 13.52
C THR A 405 21.86 -37.41 14.34
N PRO A 406 21.62 -36.69 15.45
CA PRO A 406 22.71 -36.27 16.33
C PRO A 406 23.56 -37.46 16.81
N LEU A 407 24.88 -37.27 16.95
CA LEU A 407 25.80 -38.38 17.22
C LEU A 407 25.47 -39.11 18.53
N GLY A 408 25.14 -38.35 19.58
CA GLY A 408 24.77 -38.90 20.88
C GLY A 408 23.43 -39.65 20.91
N TRP A 409 22.63 -39.55 19.83
CA TRP A 409 21.33 -40.20 19.73
C TRP A 409 21.39 -41.52 18.95
N ARG A 410 22.56 -41.92 18.44
CA ARG A 410 22.72 -43.19 17.72
C ARG A 410 22.42 -44.39 18.64
N SER A 411 21.86 -45.46 18.05
CA SER A 411 21.54 -46.73 18.74
C SER A 411 20.35 -46.69 19.72
N PHE A 412 19.45 -45.72 19.57
CA PHE A 412 18.18 -45.65 20.30
C PHE A 412 16.98 -46.01 19.41
N GLY A 413 15.85 -46.41 20.01
CA GLY A 413 14.55 -46.40 19.35
C GLY A 413 13.80 -45.11 19.67
N TYR A 414 13.19 -44.45 18.69
CA TYR A 414 12.63 -43.11 18.85
C TYR A 414 11.10 -43.08 18.83
N TYR A 415 10.48 -42.17 19.57
CA TYR A 415 9.05 -42.16 19.87
C TYR A 415 8.40 -40.76 19.83
N GLY A 416 9.09 -39.73 19.34
CA GLY A 416 8.53 -38.38 19.15
C GLY A 416 9.48 -37.27 19.60
N GLY A 417 9.61 -36.22 18.79
CA GLY A 417 10.38 -35.00 19.12
C GLY A 417 9.52 -33.81 19.57
N ASP A 418 8.20 -34.00 19.63
CA ASP A 418 7.23 -33.01 20.12
C ASP A 418 6.77 -33.40 21.53
N PRO A 419 6.89 -32.52 22.54
CA PRO A 419 6.47 -32.81 23.91
C PRO A 419 5.00 -33.23 24.03
N ALA A 420 4.11 -32.73 23.16
CA ALA A 420 2.68 -33.05 23.17
C ALA A 420 2.34 -34.43 22.58
N CYS A 421 3.26 -35.04 21.82
CA CYS A 421 3.01 -36.33 21.15
C CYS A 421 3.44 -37.53 22.03
N THR A 422 2.61 -37.89 23.00
CA THR A 422 2.92 -38.91 24.03
C THR A 422 2.57 -40.35 23.63
N ALA A 423 2.08 -40.58 22.40
CA ALA A 423 1.55 -41.89 21.98
C ALA A 423 2.07 -42.37 20.61
N LEU A 424 3.14 -41.75 20.08
CA LEU A 424 3.70 -42.16 18.78
C LEU A 424 4.40 -43.53 18.85
N PRO A 425 4.39 -44.31 17.74
CA PRO A 425 5.05 -45.61 17.69
C PRO A 425 6.58 -45.47 17.57
N ARG A 426 7.28 -46.58 17.86
CA ARG A 426 8.74 -46.69 17.74
C ARG A 426 9.19 -46.55 16.28
N THR A 427 10.22 -45.74 16.03
CA THR A 427 10.91 -45.60 14.73
C THR A 427 12.40 -45.88 14.85
N THR A 428 13.04 -46.15 13.71
CA THR A 428 14.50 -46.29 13.57
C THR A 428 15.19 -44.98 13.21
N TYR A 429 14.42 -43.96 12.84
CA TYR A 429 14.87 -42.61 12.53
C TYR A 429 14.43 -41.62 13.60
N VAL A 430 15.20 -40.54 13.77
CA VAL A 430 14.87 -39.43 14.67
C VAL A 430 13.61 -38.74 14.16
N GLN A 431 12.63 -38.55 15.01
CA GLN A 431 11.37 -37.89 14.64
C GLN A 431 11.49 -36.37 14.72
N GLN A 432 10.73 -35.65 13.88
CA GLN A 432 10.74 -34.19 13.83
C GLN A 432 10.42 -33.52 15.18
N SER A 433 10.88 -32.27 15.34
CA SER A 433 10.54 -31.41 16.49
C SER A 433 9.07 -31.01 16.47
N PHE A 434 8.63 -30.28 17.50
CA PHE A 434 7.26 -29.75 17.58
C PHE A 434 6.94 -28.87 16.36
N ASP A 435 5.67 -28.91 15.96
CA ASP A 435 5.17 -28.21 14.79
C ASP A 435 3.71 -27.80 15.03
N PHE A 436 3.40 -26.54 14.72
CA PHE A 436 2.09 -25.95 14.90
C PHE A 436 0.99 -26.74 14.17
N PHE A 437 1.26 -27.26 12.97
CA PHE A 437 0.26 -27.94 12.14
C PHE A 437 0.31 -29.47 12.28
N TYR A 438 1.13 -30.01 13.18
CA TYR A 438 1.27 -31.44 13.37
C TYR A 438 0.28 -31.99 14.39
N ASP A 439 -0.41 -33.07 14.03
CA ASP A 439 -1.53 -33.67 14.77
C ASP A 439 -1.15 -34.92 15.58
N CYS A 440 0.15 -35.23 15.67
CA CYS A 440 0.67 -36.44 16.31
C CYS A 440 0.13 -37.77 15.73
N SER A 441 -0.44 -37.78 14.51
CA SER A 441 -1.09 -38.98 13.97
C SER A 441 -0.11 -40.04 13.44
N LYS A 442 1.03 -39.61 12.88
CA LYS A 442 2.04 -40.48 12.27
C LYS A 442 3.44 -39.92 12.45
N PRO A 443 4.43 -40.72 12.87
CA PRO A 443 5.79 -40.25 13.03
C PRO A 443 6.34 -39.75 11.69
N LYS A 444 7.07 -38.64 11.73
CA LYS A 444 7.76 -38.04 10.58
C LYS A 444 9.24 -37.87 10.91
N PRO A 445 10.16 -38.13 9.96
CA PRO A 445 11.60 -37.97 10.20
C PRO A 445 11.99 -36.50 10.40
N LEU A 446 13.05 -36.27 11.18
CA LEU A 446 13.68 -34.95 11.33
C LEU A 446 14.44 -34.60 10.04
N MET A 447 13.73 -33.95 9.12
CA MET A 447 14.28 -33.48 7.86
C MET A 447 14.69 -32.00 7.96
N LEU A 448 15.83 -31.68 7.38
CA LEU A 448 16.28 -30.31 7.19
C LEU A 448 16.54 -30.06 5.70
N VAL A 449 15.91 -29.03 5.16
CA VAL A 449 16.21 -28.49 3.84
C VAL A 449 17.08 -27.27 4.04
N VAL A 450 18.30 -27.28 3.49
CA VAL A 450 19.27 -26.18 3.64
C VAL A 450 19.29 -25.37 2.35
N ASP A 451 18.86 -24.12 2.44
CA ASP A 451 18.98 -23.14 1.36
C ASP A 451 20.44 -22.70 1.16
N PRO A 452 20.87 -22.37 -0.08
CA PRO A 452 22.22 -21.89 -0.39
C PRO A 452 22.72 -20.77 0.50
N LEU A 453 21.87 -19.79 0.80
CA LEU A 453 22.21 -18.69 1.70
C LEU A 453 22.57 -19.25 3.09
N LEU A 454 21.69 -20.07 3.68
CA LEU A 454 21.91 -20.62 5.01
C LEU A 454 23.11 -21.55 5.07
N LEU A 455 23.37 -22.29 3.99
CA LEU A 455 24.54 -23.13 3.83
C LEU A 455 25.84 -22.32 3.95
N VAL A 456 25.95 -21.20 3.21
CA VAL A 456 27.10 -20.29 3.26
C VAL A 456 27.27 -19.69 4.65
N LEU A 457 26.20 -19.13 5.22
CA LEU A 457 26.30 -18.44 6.52
C LEU A 457 26.63 -19.42 7.66
N ALA A 458 26.03 -20.62 7.65
CA ALA A 458 26.34 -21.66 8.64
C ALA A 458 27.78 -22.15 8.51
N ARG A 459 28.29 -22.29 7.27
CA ARG A 459 29.68 -22.70 7.04
C ARG A 459 30.68 -21.65 7.52
N VAL A 460 30.42 -20.37 7.29
CA VAL A 460 31.23 -19.26 7.82
C VAL A 460 31.26 -19.31 9.35
N ALA A 461 30.13 -19.56 10.00
CA ALA A 461 30.04 -19.66 11.45
C ALA A 461 30.77 -20.88 12.04
N THR A 462 31.00 -21.94 11.26
CA THR A 462 31.71 -23.15 11.67
C THR A 462 32.94 -23.47 10.83
N ALA A 463 33.61 -22.43 10.30
CA ALA A 463 34.74 -22.58 9.38
C ALA A 463 35.88 -23.46 9.93
N SER A 464 36.06 -23.48 11.26
CA SER A 464 37.09 -24.30 11.92
C SER A 464 36.77 -25.79 12.01
N GLN A 465 35.54 -26.23 11.68
CA GLN A 465 35.14 -27.63 11.77
C GLN A 465 35.42 -28.37 10.45
N PRO A 466 35.94 -29.61 10.49
CA PRO A 466 36.16 -30.38 9.28
C PRO A 466 34.83 -30.88 8.68
N ILE A 467 34.75 -30.89 7.35
CA ILE A 467 33.53 -31.23 6.59
C ILE A 467 32.98 -32.62 6.96
N GLN A 468 33.85 -33.61 7.17
CA GLN A 468 33.40 -34.96 7.50
C GLN A 468 32.69 -35.04 8.85
N ASP A 469 33.15 -34.27 9.84
CA ASP A 469 32.53 -34.24 11.17
C ASP A 469 31.18 -33.53 11.11
N ILE A 470 31.08 -32.44 10.34
CA ILE A 470 29.81 -31.75 10.08
C ILE A 470 28.79 -32.72 9.49
N CYS A 471 29.17 -33.46 8.44
CA CYS A 471 28.25 -34.32 7.73
C CYS A 471 28.01 -35.68 8.39
N ALA A 472 28.67 -35.99 9.51
CA ALA A 472 28.49 -37.23 10.24
C ALA A 472 27.08 -37.38 10.87
N VAL A 473 26.38 -36.27 11.10
CA VAL A 473 24.99 -36.26 11.63
C VAL A 473 23.94 -36.23 10.53
N ALA A 474 24.33 -36.17 9.25
CA ALA A 474 23.41 -36.02 8.13
C ALA A 474 23.36 -37.26 7.23
N SER A 475 22.18 -37.57 6.71
CA SER A 475 21.96 -38.64 5.73
C SER A 475 21.16 -38.13 4.52
N PRO A 476 21.62 -38.33 3.27
CA PRO A 476 22.89 -38.94 2.88
C PRO A 476 24.09 -38.03 3.14
N ALA A 477 25.12 -38.55 3.81
CA ALA A 477 26.33 -37.78 4.13
C ALA A 477 27.04 -37.24 2.86
N ALA A 478 27.03 -37.98 1.76
CA ALA A 478 27.64 -37.58 0.49
C ALA A 478 27.07 -36.26 -0.07
N ALA A 479 25.75 -36.04 0.07
CA ALA A 479 25.10 -34.81 -0.38
C ALA A 479 25.53 -33.61 0.48
N CYS A 480 25.62 -33.80 1.79
CA CYS A 480 26.14 -32.79 2.72
C CYS A 480 27.60 -32.44 2.40
N ILE A 481 28.46 -33.45 2.20
CA ILE A 481 29.89 -33.25 1.90
C ILE A 481 30.05 -32.49 0.59
N ALA A 482 29.30 -32.86 -0.46
CA ALA A 482 29.38 -32.18 -1.75
C ALA A 482 28.98 -30.71 -1.66
N ALA A 483 27.88 -30.39 -0.97
CA ALA A 483 27.39 -29.02 -0.84
C ALA A 483 28.30 -28.14 0.03
N THR A 484 28.81 -28.67 1.14
CA THR A 484 29.76 -27.95 2.01
C THR A 484 31.11 -27.75 1.35
N THR A 485 31.61 -28.74 0.58
CA THR A 485 32.84 -28.58 -0.22
C THR A 485 32.69 -27.52 -1.30
N ALA A 486 31.55 -27.50 -2.01
CA ALA A 486 31.26 -26.44 -2.98
C ALA A 486 31.17 -25.05 -2.33
N THR A 487 30.71 -24.99 -1.07
CA THR A 487 30.67 -23.76 -0.28
C THR A 487 32.07 -23.29 0.13
N ASP A 488 32.99 -24.20 0.49
CA ASP A 488 34.37 -23.82 0.82
C ASP A 488 35.12 -23.29 -0.40
N GLN A 489 34.97 -23.94 -1.56
CA GLN A 489 35.50 -23.44 -2.84
C GLN A 489 34.99 -22.04 -3.17
N LEU A 490 33.74 -21.75 -2.82
CA LEU A 490 33.14 -20.43 -2.96
C LEU A 490 33.79 -19.41 -2.01
N LEU A 491 33.95 -19.76 -0.73
CA LEU A 491 34.52 -18.89 0.30
C LEU A 491 36.02 -18.61 0.10
N GLU A 492 36.77 -19.45 -0.61
CA GLU A 492 38.16 -19.16 -1.01
C GLU A 492 38.28 -17.86 -1.83
N SER A 493 37.22 -17.49 -2.56
CA SER A 493 37.16 -16.26 -3.34
C SER A 493 36.71 -15.03 -2.54
N PHE A 494 36.24 -15.21 -1.30
CA PHE A 494 35.58 -14.16 -0.50
C PHE A 494 35.70 -14.40 1.01
N ALA A 495 36.44 -13.53 1.71
CA ALA A 495 36.54 -13.57 3.17
C ALA A 495 35.31 -12.91 3.84
N LEU A 496 34.49 -13.71 4.52
CA LEU A 496 33.41 -13.24 5.39
C LEU A 496 33.79 -13.45 6.86
N ASP A 497 34.08 -12.37 7.57
CA ASP A 497 34.25 -12.44 9.02
C ASP A 497 32.88 -12.39 9.72
N TRP A 498 32.56 -13.43 10.50
CA TRP A 498 31.40 -13.49 11.38
C TRP A 498 31.84 -13.49 12.85
N ASN A 499 31.20 -12.63 13.66
CA ASN A 499 31.42 -12.63 15.09
C ASN A 499 30.57 -13.72 15.76
N THR A 500 31.16 -14.87 16.06
CA THR A 500 30.50 -16.03 16.69
C THR A 500 29.97 -15.75 18.10
N SER A 501 30.39 -14.67 18.76
CA SER A 501 29.95 -14.32 20.12
C SER A 501 28.45 -14.05 20.24
N VAL A 502 27.82 -13.45 19.21
CA VAL A 502 26.37 -13.11 19.23
C VAL A 502 25.50 -14.37 19.23
N ALA A 503 25.92 -15.43 18.55
CA ALA A 503 25.18 -16.70 18.53
C ALA A 503 25.39 -17.51 19.82
N ASN A 504 26.57 -17.41 20.43
CA ASN A 504 26.90 -18.13 21.66
C ASN A 504 26.06 -17.70 22.87
N GLU A 505 25.59 -16.45 22.95
CA GLU A 505 24.67 -16.02 24.02
C GLU A 505 23.25 -16.60 23.88
N ILE A 506 22.84 -16.96 22.65
CA ILE A 506 21.44 -17.24 22.30
C ILE A 506 21.17 -18.74 22.17
N GLY A 507 22.13 -19.51 21.65
CA GLY A 507 21.95 -20.92 21.35
C GLY A 507 22.29 -21.91 22.47
N LEU A 508 22.79 -21.47 23.64
CA LEU A 508 23.20 -22.38 24.72
C LEU A 508 22.03 -23.16 25.35
N ASN A 509 20.82 -22.59 25.35
CA ASN A 509 19.65 -23.20 25.99
C ASN A 509 18.56 -23.67 25.01
N ILE A 510 18.72 -23.44 23.70
CA ILE A 510 17.77 -23.86 22.66
C ILE A 510 18.24 -25.20 22.08
N GLY A 511 17.34 -26.17 21.96
CA GLY A 511 17.69 -27.48 21.46
C GLY A 511 16.55 -28.25 20.80
N LEU A 512 16.85 -29.51 20.52
CA LEU A 512 15.90 -30.52 20.11
C LEU A 512 15.72 -31.53 21.26
N MET A 513 14.59 -32.23 21.27
CA MET A 513 14.35 -33.35 22.17
C MET A 513 13.87 -34.58 21.40
N GLN A 514 13.97 -35.75 22.04
CA GLN A 514 13.40 -36.99 21.52
C GLN A 514 13.02 -37.93 22.68
N TYR A 515 11.80 -38.45 22.68
CA TYR A 515 11.45 -39.61 23.49
C TYR A 515 12.12 -40.84 22.90
N ALA A 516 12.85 -41.59 23.71
CA ALA A 516 13.62 -42.72 23.21
C ALA A 516 13.64 -43.89 24.19
N THR A 517 13.95 -45.08 23.65
CA THR A 517 14.38 -46.23 24.43
C THR A 517 15.83 -46.58 24.11
N ALA A 518 16.63 -46.75 25.16
CA ALA A 518 17.99 -47.25 25.03
C ALA A 518 17.97 -48.74 24.64
N ALA A 519 19.12 -49.28 24.23
CA ALA A 519 19.25 -50.68 23.82
C ALA A 519 18.80 -51.70 24.91
N ASN A 520 18.86 -51.31 26.19
CA ASN A 520 18.38 -52.11 27.32
C ASN A 520 16.85 -52.00 27.55
N GLY A 521 16.12 -51.24 26.73
CA GLY A 521 14.69 -50.99 26.85
C GLY A 521 14.30 -49.87 27.82
N SER A 522 15.25 -49.20 28.47
CA SER A 522 14.96 -48.08 29.37
C SER A 522 14.49 -46.83 28.61
N TRP A 523 13.42 -46.22 29.11
CA TRP A 523 12.87 -44.97 28.58
C TRP A 523 13.72 -43.77 29.00
N VAL A 524 14.08 -42.91 28.05
CA VAL A 524 14.89 -41.71 28.27
C VAL A 524 14.41 -40.56 27.40
N VAL A 525 14.62 -39.32 27.86
CA VAL A 525 14.49 -38.11 27.03
C VAL A 525 15.87 -37.69 26.57
N LEU A 526 16.11 -37.79 25.27
CA LEU A 526 17.34 -37.29 24.66
C LEU A 526 17.20 -35.78 24.41
N LYS A 527 18.27 -35.03 24.67
CA LYS A 527 18.33 -33.58 24.44
C LYS A 527 19.56 -33.28 23.59
N GLN A 528 19.42 -32.36 22.65
CA GLN A 528 20.47 -31.92 21.74
C GLN A 528 20.48 -30.39 21.68
N PRO A 529 21.39 -29.72 22.41
CA PRO A 529 21.60 -28.29 22.24
C PRO A 529 22.00 -27.97 20.79
N LEU A 530 21.48 -26.88 20.22
CA LEU A 530 21.74 -26.53 18.83
C LEU A 530 23.22 -26.24 18.58
N LEU A 531 23.87 -25.54 19.51
CA LEU A 531 25.28 -25.13 19.38
C LEU A 531 26.27 -26.10 20.04
N GLU A 532 25.86 -27.35 20.32
CA GLU A 532 26.83 -28.38 20.67
C GLU A 532 27.85 -28.54 19.53
N PRO A 533 29.17 -28.62 19.79
CA PRO A 533 30.19 -28.69 18.73
C PRO A 533 29.93 -29.73 17.64
N SER A 534 29.38 -30.90 18.00
CA SER A 534 29.08 -31.98 17.04
C SER A 534 27.89 -31.70 16.11
N PHE A 535 27.04 -30.73 16.46
CA PHE A 535 25.80 -30.38 15.75
C PHE A 535 25.74 -28.91 15.30
N ALA A 536 26.73 -28.10 15.71
CA ALA A 536 26.72 -26.64 15.60
C ALA A 536 26.43 -26.13 14.19
N PHE A 537 26.96 -26.75 13.13
CA PHE A 537 26.68 -26.35 11.75
C PHE A 537 25.18 -26.35 11.43
N PHE A 538 24.49 -27.46 11.72
CA PHE A 538 23.05 -27.53 11.54
C PHE A 538 22.34 -26.65 12.56
N GLY A 539 22.84 -26.55 13.79
CA GLY A 539 22.35 -25.58 14.78
C GLY A 539 22.27 -24.15 14.25
N TYR A 540 23.31 -23.67 13.56
CA TYR A 540 23.32 -22.36 12.90
C TYR A 540 22.26 -22.26 11.79
N VAL A 541 22.06 -23.30 10.99
CA VAL A 541 20.97 -23.34 9.99
C VAL A 541 19.61 -23.17 10.67
N PHE A 542 19.35 -23.89 11.75
CA PHE A 542 18.12 -23.76 12.54
C PHE A 542 17.93 -22.34 13.11
N LEU A 543 19.00 -21.72 13.63
CA LEU A 543 18.94 -20.35 14.16
C LEU A 543 18.69 -19.31 13.06
N PHE A 544 19.32 -19.47 11.89
CA PHE A 544 19.09 -18.55 10.77
C PHE A 544 17.69 -18.73 10.15
N ASP A 545 17.18 -19.95 10.09
CA ASP A 545 15.78 -20.22 9.76
C ASP A 545 14.83 -19.52 10.75
N TRP A 546 15.15 -19.51 12.04
CA TRP A 546 14.37 -18.77 13.03
C TRP A 546 14.42 -17.26 12.77
N VAL A 547 15.59 -16.70 12.43
CA VAL A 547 15.73 -15.28 12.05
C VAL A 547 14.90 -14.93 10.80
N LEU A 548 14.88 -15.80 9.80
CA LEU A 548 14.05 -15.64 8.60
C LEU A 548 12.55 -15.86 8.85
N GLY A 549 12.19 -16.33 10.06
CA GLY A 549 10.81 -16.67 10.40
C GLY A 549 10.35 -18.00 9.82
N ASN A 550 11.22 -18.89 9.35
CA ASN A 550 10.83 -20.23 8.91
C ASN A 550 10.55 -21.18 10.09
N ARG A 551 11.10 -20.86 11.27
CA ARG A 551 10.95 -21.60 12.53
C ARG A 551 10.56 -20.66 13.66
N GLU A 552 10.11 -21.22 14.76
CA GLU A 552 9.87 -20.50 16.02
C GLU A 552 10.41 -21.27 17.22
N VAL A 553 10.61 -20.57 18.33
CA VAL A 553 11.15 -21.15 19.56
C VAL A 553 10.14 -21.00 20.67
N VAL A 554 9.85 -22.11 21.35
CA VAL A 554 8.90 -22.17 22.46
C VAL A 554 9.60 -22.80 23.66
N SER A 555 9.43 -22.18 24.82
CA SER A 555 9.87 -22.70 26.11
C SER A 555 8.68 -23.35 26.82
N PHE A 556 8.72 -24.67 26.94
CA PHE A 556 7.77 -25.49 27.68
C PHE A 556 8.19 -25.50 29.15
N GLN A 557 7.45 -24.80 30.01
CA GLN A 557 7.80 -24.62 31.43
C GLN A 557 6.77 -25.32 32.31
N GLY A 558 7.17 -26.41 32.96
CA GLY A 558 6.34 -27.13 33.91
C GLY A 558 6.84 -27.02 35.35
N ASP A 559 6.26 -27.83 36.22
CA ASP A 559 6.55 -27.84 37.65
C ASP A 559 7.92 -28.45 37.99
N ASN A 560 8.38 -29.41 37.19
CA ASN A 560 9.61 -30.16 37.44
C ASN A 560 10.81 -29.59 36.66
N GLY A 561 10.56 -29.02 35.49
CA GLY A 561 11.61 -28.57 34.60
C GLY A 561 11.10 -27.77 33.41
N ASN A 562 12.05 -27.35 32.58
CA ASN A 562 11.75 -26.64 31.34
C ASN A 562 12.48 -27.27 30.15
N LEU A 563 11.89 -27.11 28.96
CA LEU A 563 12.50 -27.47 27.68
C LEU A 563 12.31 -26.28 26.75
N THR A 564 13.41 -25.68 26.28
CA THR A 564 13.35 -24.65 25.23
C THR A 564 13.69 -25.29 23.90
N LEU A 565 12.68 -25.42 23.05
CA LEU A 565 12.78 -26.17 21.80
C LEU A 565 12.59 -25.24 20.61
N ILE A 566 13.24 -25.58 19.50
CA ILE A 566 12.99 -24.96 18.20
C ILE A 566 12.05 -25.84 17.38
N SER A 567 11.10 -25.22 16.68
CA SER A 567 10.10 -25.91 15.88
C SER A 567 10.70 -26.58 14.65
N ASN A 568 9.90 -27.41 14.01
CA ASN A 568 10.11 -27.77 12.61
C ASN A 568 10.00 -26.53 11.68
N ALA A 569 10.54 -26.62 10.46
CA ALA A 569 10.38 -25.56 9.46
C ALA A 569 8.97 -25.59 8.88
N TYR A 570 8.30 -24.44 8.86
CA TYR A 570 6.95 -24.31 8.32
C TYR A 570 6.99 -24.02 6.82
N SER A 571 6.13 -24.70 6.07
CA SER A 571 5.91 -24.35 4.66
C SER A 571 5.25 -22.97 4.56
N PRO A 572 5.75 -22.07 3.70
CA PRO A 572 5.14 -20.76 3.49
C PRO A 572 3.74 -20.91 2.88
N GLN A 573 2.84 -19.99 3.23
CA GLN A 573 1.52 -19.88 2.63
C GLN A 573 1.56 -18.94 1.43
N LEU A 574 1.02 -19.40 0.30
CA LEU A 574 0.92 -18.58 -0.90
C LEU A 574 -0.30 -17.66 -0.80
N TYR A 575 -0.08 -16.35 -0.90
CA TYR A 575 -1.12 -15.34 -1.01
C TYR A 575 -1.09 -14.71 -2.41
N THR A 576 -2.21 -14.70 -3.11
CA THR A 576 -2.30 -14.07 -4.44
C THR A 576 -2.22 -12.55 -4.32
N THR A 577 -1.29 -11.94 -5.04
CA THR A 577 -0.99 -10.50 -5.00
C THR A 577 -1.18 -9.86 -6.37
N GLY A 578 -1.31 -8.53 -6.41
CA GLY A 578 -1.49 -7.81 -7.67
C GLY A 578 -2.81 -8.13 -8.36
N THR A 579 -3.85 -8.45 -7.59
CA THR A 579 -5.20 -8.71 -8.09
C THR A 579 -6.05 -7.44 -8.17
N GLN A 580 -5.67 -6.39 -7.43
CA GLN A 580 -6.37 -5.12 -7.47
C GLN A 580 -5.90 -4.30 -8.67
N PRO A 581 -6.83 -3.74 -9.47
CA PRO A 581 -6.45 -2.85 -10.55
C PRO A 581 -5.84 -1.56 -9.99
N LEU A 582 -4.81 -1.05 -10.67
CA LEU A 582 -4.26 0.26 -10.34
C LEU A 582 -5.28 1.35 -10.65
N GLN A 583 -5.34 2.38 -9.79
CA GLN A 583 -6.12 3.57 -10.06
C GLN A 583 -5.53 4.33 -11.27
N SER A 584 -6.41 4.85 -12.11
CA SER A 584 -6.06 5.44 -13.41
C SER A 584 -6.80 6.76 -13.70
N ALA A 585 -7.29 7.45 -12.67
CA ALA A 585 -8.04 8.69 -12.81
C ALA A 585 -7.21 9.78 -13.55
N THR A 586 -5.90 9.80 -13.34
CA THR A 586 -4.97 10.75 -13.96
C THR A 586 -4.75 10.52 -15.46
N GLN A 587 -5.26 9.43 -16.05
CA GLN A 587 -5.29 9.27 -17.51
C GLN A 587 -6.07 10.39 -18.20
N ILE A 588 -7.05 11.01 -17.53
CA ILE A 588 -7.76 12.17 -18.07
C ILE A 588 -6.81 13.34 -18.36
N LEU A 589 -5.76 13.53 -17.54
CA LEU A 589 -4.75 14.55 -17.74
C LEU A 589 -4.00 14.31 -19.06
N TYR A 590 -3.65 13.05 -19.36
CA TYR A 590 -3.03 12.68 -20.63
C TYR A 590 -3.90 13.07 -21.83
N TYR A 591 -5.20 12.71 -21.81
CA TYR A 591 -6.12 13.05 -22.89
C TYR A 591 -6.29 14.56 -23.08
N LEU A 592 -6.32 15.33 -21.99
CA LEU A 592 -6.36 16.80 -22.06
C LEU A 592 -5.08 17.36 -22.69
N VAL A 593 -3.90 16.81 -22.37
CA VAL A 593 -2.64 17.20 -23.00
C VAL A 593 -2.62 16.81 -24.48
N VAL A 594 -3.12 15.62 -24.85
CA VAL A 594 -3.29 15.21 -26.26
C VAL A 594 -4.16 16.21 -27.01
N ALA A 595 -5.28 16.65 -26.43
CA ALA A 595 -6.15 17.66 -27.02
C ALA A 595 -5.39 18.97 -27.28
N THR A 596 -4.54 19.43 -26.34
CA THR A 596 -3.69 20.62 -26.57
C THR A 596 -2.71 20.43 -27.73
N SER A 597 -2.09 19.25 -27.86
CA SER A 597 -1.19 18.93 -28.97
C SER A 597 -1.93 18.89 -30.31
N VAL A 598 -3.14 18.33 -30.35
CA VAL A 598 -3.99 18.32 -31.56
C VAL A 598 -4.32 19.75 -32.01
N ILE A 599 -4.68 20.64 -31.08
CA ILE A 599 -4.91 22.05 -31.37
C ILE A 599 -3.63 22.72 -31.92
N LEU A 600 -2.48 22.50 -31.27
CA LEU A 600 -1.20 23.06 -31.73
C LEU A 600 -0.82 22.59 -33.14
N VAL A 601 -0.94 21.29 -33.42
CA VAL A 601 -0.66 20.72 -34.74
C VAL A 601 -1.64 21.26 -35.78
N GLY A 602 -2.93 21.37 -35.44
CA GLY A 602 -3.95 21.95 -36.31
C GLY A 602 -3.64 23.41 -36.68
N VAL A 603 -3.39 24.27 -35.68
CA VAL A 603 -3.05 25.68 -35.90
C VAL A 603 -1.71 25.82 -36.64
N GLY A 604 -0.73 24.99 -36.32
CA GLY A 604 0.55 24.91 -37.03
C GLY A 604 0.38 24.54 -38.50
N GLY A 605 -0.48 23.56 -38.80
CA GLY A 605 -0.84 23.17 -40.16
C GLY A 605 -1.50 24.32 -40.93
N ILE A 606 -2.44 25.03 -40.30
CA ILE A 606 -3.05 26.23 -40.89
C ILE A 606 -1.97 27.29 -41.16
N ALA A 607 -1.07 27.55 -40.20
CA ALA A 607 0.03 28.51 -40.37
C ALA A 607 0.95 28.14 -41.54
N LEU A 608 1.26 26.85 -41.74
CA LEU A 608 2.04 26.36 -42.88
C LEU A 608 1.31 26.54 -44.22
N VAL A 609 -0.01 26.32 -44.26
CA VAL A 609 -0.83 26.58 -45.46
C VAL A 609 -0.77 28.06 -45.84
N TYR A 610 -0.89 28.98 -44.87
CA TYR A 610 -0.76 30.42 -45.14
C TYR A 610 0.68 30.82 -45.49
N ALA A 611 1.69 30.19 -44.89
CA ALA A 611 3.10 30.40 -45.27
C ALA A 611 3.35 29.99 -46.74
N ALA A 612 2.74 28.89 -47.19
CA ALA A 612 2.80 28.44 -48.59
C ALA A 612 1.99 29.37 -49.52
N LYS A 613 0.75 29.74 -49.15
CA LYS A 613 -0.11 30.67 -49.91
C LYS A 613 0.57 32.02 -50.13
N THR A 614 1.31 32.50 -49.13
CA THR A 614 2.08 33.75 -49.20
C THR A 614 3.47 33.60 -49.84
N ARG A 615 3.84 32.41 -50.34
CA ARG A 615 5.16 32.10 -50.94
C ARG A 615 6.32 32.47 -50.01
N LEU A 616 6.21 32.16 -48.72
CA LEU A 616 7.16 32.50 -47.65
C LEU A 616 7.43 34.02 -47.49
N ARG A 617 6.53 34.89 -47.96
CA ARG A 617 6.61 36.35 -47.79
C ARG A 617 5.92 36.79 -46.50
N PHE A 618 6.44 36.37 -45.36
CA PHE A 618 5.98 36.76 -44.03
C PHE A 618 7.15 36.97 -43.06
N ASN A 619 6.90 37.53 -41.87
CA ASN A 619 7.96 37.73 -40.88
C ASN A 619 8.21 36.44 -40.07
N GLY A 620 9.28 35.72 -40.41
CA GLY A 620 9.66 34.48 -39.73
C GLY A 620 9.87 34.60 -38.22
N LEU A 621 10.16 35.80 -37.70
CA LEU A 621 10.30 36.03 -36.25
C LEU A 621 9.01 35.74 -35.47
N ASN A 622 7.84 35.89 -36.11
CA ASN A 622 6.55 35.64 -35.47
C ASN A 622 6.35 34.15 -35.13
N LEU A 623 6.97 33.24 -35.88
CA LEU A 623 6.88 31.79 -35.62
C LEU A 623 7.69 31.36 -34.40
N PHE A 624 8.76 32.05 -34.00
CA PHE A 624 9.49 31.71 -32.77
C PHE A 624 8.64 31.90 -31.50
N PHE A 625 7.60 32.72 -31.56
CA PHE A 625 6.66 32.93 -30.46
C PHE A 625 5.38 32.08 -30.58
N PHE A 626 5.36 31.09 -31.48
CA PHE A 626 4.20 30.24 -31.75
C PHE A 626 3.55 29.67 -30.48
N ASN A 627 4.30 28.93 -29.64
CA ASN A 627 3.76 28.30 -28.43
C ASN A 627 3.15 29.31 -27.45
N ARG A 628 3.76 30.49 -27.31
CA ARG A 628 3.26 31.55 -26.40
C ARG A 628 1.95 32.17 -26.91
N ILE A 629 1.89 32.50 -28.20
CA ILE A 629 0.73 33.17 -28.78
C ILE A 629 -0.43 32.18 -28.93
N VAL A 630 -0.17 31.02 -29.54
CA VAL A 630 -1.20 30.01 -29.80
C VAL A 630 -1.69 29.37 -28.50
N GLY A 631 -0.79 29.18 -27.53
CA GLY A 631 -1.16 28.75 -26.17
C GLY A 631 -2.22 29.62 -25.52
N ALA A 632 -2.03 30.94 -25.55
CA ALA A 632 -2.97 31.88 -24.95
C ALA A 632 -4.27 32.05 -25.76
N VAL A 633 -4.18 32.01 -27.10
CA VAL A 633 -5.30 32.32 -27.98
C VAL A 633 -6.19 31.11 -28.29
N TRP A 634 -5.60 29.94 -28.56
CA TRP A 634 -6.31 28.77 -29.08
C TRP A 634 -6.52 27.67 -28.04
N ILE A 635 -5.62 27.55 -27.06
CA ILE A 635 -5.72 26.52 -26.01
C ILE A 635 -6.39 27.09 -24.76
N GLY A 636 -5.98 28.30 -24.34
CA GLY A 636 -6.46 28.95 -23.13
C GLY A 636 -5.65 28.54 -21.89
N ARG A 637 -5.74 29.38 -20.85
CA ARG A 637 -4.92 29.26 -19.62
C ARG A 637 -5.05 27.93 -18.89
N PRO A 638 -6.26 27.36 -18.66
CA PRO A 638 -6.40 26.13 -17.88
C PRO A 638 -5.74 24.92 -18.56
N LEU A 639 -5.95 24.74 -19.86
CA LEU A 639 -5.37 23.62 -20.60
C LEU A 639 -3.85 23.78 -20.78
N ALA A 640 -3.36 25.02 -20.99
CA ALA A 640 -1.93 25.30 -21.01
C ALA A 640 -1.27 25.08 -19.64
N PHE A 641 -1.99 25.39 -18.54
CA PHE A 641 -1.56 25.09 -17.18
C PHE A 641 -1.44 23.59 -16.97
N LEU A 642 -2.46 22.81 -17.37
CA LEU A 642 -2.44 21.34 -17.22
C LEU A 642 -1.30 20.69 -18.02
N ARG A 643 -0.99 21.21 -19.21
CA ARG A 643 0.18 20.77 -20.00
C ARG A 643 1.51 21.07 -19.29
N GLY A 644 1.66 22.26 -18.70
CA GLY A 644 2.84 22.56 -17.90
C GLY A 644 2.91 21.71 -16.64
N ALA A 645 1.78 21.51 -15.96
CA ALA A 645 1.67 20.72 -14.75
C ALA A 645 2.02 19.25 -15.00
N SER A 646 1.55 18.63 -16.08
CA SER A 646 1.91 17.24 -16.42
C SER A 646 3.41 17.04 -16.57
N ALA A 647 4.13 18.04 -17.10
CA ALA A 647 5.59 17.99 -17.19
C ALA A 647 6.26 18.14 -15.82
N ILE A 648 5.73 19.00 -14.93
CA ILE A 648 6.23 19.14 -13.55
C ILE A 648 6.02 17.85 -12.76
N LEU A 649 4.87 17.20 -12.91
CA LEU A 649 4.58 15.90 -12.28
C LEU A 649 5.57 14.84 -12.78
N LEU A 650 5.84 14.80 -14.08
CA LEU A 650 6.83 13.89 -14.65
C LEU A 650 8.24 14.16 -14.11
N LEU A 651 8.69 15.42 -14.05
CA LEU A 651 9.99 15.82 -13.47
C LEU A 651 10.10 15.54 -11.96
N SER A 652 8.97 15.34 -11.28
CA SER A 652 8.90 15.08 -9.85
C SER A 652 8.63 13.60 -9.53
N SER A 653 8.48 12.76 -10.55
CA SER A 653 8.23 11.32 -10.42
C SER A 653 9.48 10.53 -10.86
N ALA A 654 9.79 9.48 -10.10
CA ALA A 654 10.88 8.56 -10.38
C ALA A 654 10.55 7.68 -11.59
N ASN A 655 11.59 7.16 -12.24
CA ASN A 655 11.46 6.19 -13.30
C ASN A 655 12.28 4.94 -12.94
N ALA A 656 11.61 3.79 -12.91
CA ALA A 656 12.22 2.52 -12.56
C ALA A 656 11.65 1.41 -13.42
N SER A 657 12.52 0.55 -13.94
CA SER A 657 12.13 -0.66 -14.65
C SER A 657 12.33 -1.88 -13.77
N LEU A 658 11.49 -2.89 -14.00
CA LEU A 658 11.73 -4.24 -13.52
C LEU A 658 12.69 -4.93 -14.50
N GLU A 659 13.82 -5.39 -13.98
CA GLU A 659 14.78 -6.20 -14.73
C GLU A 659 14.81 -7.63 -14.21
N THR A 660 14.87 -8.57 -15.15
CA THR A 660 14.99 -10.01 -14.87
C THR A 660 16.37 -10.50 -15.28
N SER A 661 17.08 -11.18 -14.39
CA SER A 661 18.34 -11.85 -14.70
C SER A 661 18.11 -13.13 -15.50
N SER A 662 19.14 -13.56 -16.24
CA SER A 662 19.16 -14.88 -16.89
C SER A 662 19.09 -16.04 -15.89
N SER A 663 19.53 -15.80 -14.65
CA SER A 663 19.47 -16.75 -13.52
C SER A 663 18.08 -16.84 -12.85
N GLY A 664 17.07 -16.11 -13.35
CA GLY A 664 15.69 -16.19 -12.84
C GLY A 664 15.36 -15.26 -11.66
N ALA A 665 16.21 -14.28 -11.38
CA ALA A 665 15.99 -13.25 -10.36
C ALA A 665 15.32 -12.00 -10.96
N SER A 666 14.60 -11.25 -10.14
CA SER A 666 13.98 -9.97 -10.51
C SER A 666 14.35 -8.88 -9.52
N ARG A 667 14.61 -7.66 -10.02
CA ARG A 667 14.92 -6.47 -9.21
C ARG A 667 14.43 -5.20 -9.88
N PHE A 668 14.35 -4.12 -9.11
CA PHE A 668 14.17 -2.79 -9.66
C PHE A 668 15.51 -2.15 -10.00
N VAL A 669 15.53 -1.45 -11.13
CA VAL A 669 16.68 -0.65 -11.59
C VAL A 669 16.19 0.76 -11.89
N ALA A 670 16.94 1.76 -11.40
CA ALA A 670 16.66 3.15 -11.69
C ALA A 670 16.99 3.44 -13.16
N THR A 671 16.03 3.96 -13.92
CA THR A 671 16.17 4.31 -15.33
C THR A 671 16.00 5.82 -15.52
N PRO A 672 17.00 6.61 -15.10
CA PRO A 672 16.94 8.06 -15.23
C PRO A 672 16.78 8.45 -16.70
N ARG A 673 16.04 9.53 -16.95
CA ARG A 673 15.80 10.04 -18.29
C ARG A 673 17.11 10.41 -18.96
N SER A 674 17.21 10.16 -20.26
CA SER A 674 18.32 10.65 -21.06
C SER A 674 18.32 12.18 -21.12
N TRP A 675 19.48 12.78 -21.37
CA TRP A 675 19.60 14.24 -21.48
C TRP A 675 18.72 14.84 -22.60
N LEU A 676 18.43 14.07 -23.66
CA LEU A 676 17.54 14.47 -24.74
C LEU A 676 16.07 14.50 -24.28
N GLU A 677 15.63 13.48 -23.53
CA GLU A 677 14.28 13.45 -22.95
C GLU A 677 14.12 14.57 -21.90
N ALA A 678 15.15 14.81 -21.08
CA ALA A 678 15.17 15.90 -20.11
C ALA A 678 14.99 17.27 -20.78
N ILE A 679 15.63 17.53 -21.93
CA ILE A 679 15.42 18.76 -22.72
C ILE A 679 13.96 18.96 -23.10
N VAL A 680 13.27 17.90 -23.51
CA VAL A 680 11.86 17.95 -23.92
C VAL A 680 10.96 18.20 -22.73
N VAL A 681 11.07 17.40 -21.66
CA VAL A 681 10.18 17.49 -20.50
C VAL A 681 10.36 18.83 -19.77
N THR A 682 11.59 19.29 -19.59
CA THR A 682 11.84 20.62 -18.99
C THR A 682 11.36 21.76 -19.88
N GLY A 683 11.41 21.60 -21.20
CA GLY A 683 10.80 22.51 -22.15
C GLY A 683 9.28 22.60 -21.96
N GLU A 684 8.61 21.46 -21.79
CA GLU A 684 7.17 21.41 -21.56
C GLU A 684 6.77 21.99 -20.19
N ALA A 685 7.61 21.87 -19.16
CA ALA A 685 7.37 22.52 -17.87
C ALA A 685 7.32 24.06 -17.96
N THR A 686 7.93 24.66 -18.99
CA THR A 686 7.89 26.12 -19.22
C THR A 686 6.52 26.65 -19.65
N TRP A 687 5.58 25.78 -20.05
CA TRP A 687 4.20 26.19 -20.34
C TRP A 687 3.55 26.88 -19.14
N LEU A 688 3.87 26.44 -17.92
CA LEU A 688 3.41 27.11 -16.71
C LEU A 688 3.95 28.54 -16.61
N THR A 689 5.22 28.76 -16.98
CA THR A 689 5.82 30.09 -17.09
C THR A 689 5.11 30.92 -18.17
N TYR A 690 4.67 30.32 -19.29
CA TYR A 690 3.91 31.03 -20.31
C TYR A 690 2.54 31.50 -19.80
N VAL A 691 1.84 30.67 -19.04
CA VAL A 691 0.56 31.05 -18.41
C VAL A 691 0.78 32.18 -17.39
N ALA A 692 1.82 32.10 -16.56
CA ALA A 692 2.14 33.17 -15.61
C ALA A 692 2.47 34.50 -16.33
N ASN A 693 3.25 34.43 -17.42
CA ASN A 693 3.55 35.60 -18.24
C ASN A 693 2.29 36.20 -18.89
N ASP A 694 1.34 35.38 -19.32
CA ASP A 694 0.04 35.84 -19.86
C ASP A 694 -0.75 36.68 -18.85
N VAL A 695 -0.81 36.22 -17.60
CA VAL A 695 -1.45 36.96 -16.52
C VAL A 695 -0.71 38.27 -16.23
N LEU A 696 0.62 38.23 -16.21
CA LEU A 696 1.46 39.38 -15.87
C LEU A 696 1.55 40.45 -16.97
N VAL A 697 1.15 40.15 -18.22
CA VAL A 697 1.11 41.13 -19.33
C VAL A 697 0.36 42.40 -18.95
N LEU A 698 -0.70 42.28 -18.13
CA LEU A 698 -1.50 43.42 -17.64
C LEU A 698 -0.67 44.45 -16.87
N VAL A 699 0.38 44.00 -16.17
CA VAL A 699 1.25 44.83 -15.33
C VAL A 699 2.50 45.25 -16.11
N THR A 700 3.10 44.33 -16.86
CA THR A 700 4.42 44.54 -17.47
C THR A 700 4.40 45.21 -18.84
N GLN A 701 3.27 45.13 -19.56
CA GLN A 701 3.00 45.79 -20.85
C GLN A 701 4.19 45.75 -21.82
N ASP A 702 4.85 46.87 -22.10
CA ASP A 702 5.95 46.99 -23.07
C ASP A 702 7.21 46.19 -22.70
N GLN A 703 7.41 45.83 -21.43
CA GLN A 703 8.56 45.00 -21.02
C GLN A 703 8.33 43.50 -21.21
N THR A 704 7.10 43.11 -21.57
CA THR A 704 6.66 41.71 -21.57
C THR A 704 7.54 40.82 -22.43
N GLN A 705 7.91 41.26 -23.64
CA GLN A 705 8.72 40.46 -24.55
C GLN A 705 10.11 40.15 -24.00
N LEU A 706 10.76 41.12 -23.35
CA LEU A 706 12.15 40.98 -22.88
C LEU A 706 12.21 40.08 -21.64
N TYR A 707 11.43 40.39 -20.58
CA TYR A 707 11.55 39.63 -19.34
C TYR A 707 11.03 38.20 -19.50
N SER A 708 9.94 38.00 -20.25
CA SER A 708 9.33 36.67 -20.37
C SER A 708 10.20 35.70 -21.17
N SER A 709 10.98 36.19 -22.15
CA SER A 709 11.93 35.38 -22.90
C SER A 709 13.13 34.98 -22.04
N MET A 710 13.65 35.92 -21.23
CA MET A 710 14.71 35.64 -20.25
C MET A 710 14.23 34.67 -19.17
N ALA A 711 13.04 34.88 -18.61
CA ALA A 711 12.47 34.03 -17.57
C ALA A 711 12.33 32.59 -18.05
N SER A 712 11.73 32.35 -19.23
CA SER A 712 11.56 30.99 -19.74
C SER A 712 12.89 30.31 -20.09
N LEU A 713 13.89 31.05 -20.58
CA LEU A 713 15.22 30.49 -20.83
C LEU A 713 15.92 30.11 -19.52
N LEU A 714 15.87 30.97 -18.51
CA LEU A 714 16.43 30.72 -17.18
C LEU A 714 15.75 29.52 -16.51
N VAL A 715 14.41 29.48 -16.52
CA VAL A 715 13.63 28.34 -16.01
C VAL A 715 14.06 27.07 -16.72
N TRP A 716 14.07 27.06 -18.05
CA TRP A 716 14.42 25.87 -18.82
C TRP A 716 15.84 25.36 -18.49
N LEU A 717 16.83 26.25 -18.43
CA LEU A 717 18.21 25.90 -18.08
C LEU A 717 18.32 25.37 -16.64
N ILE A 718 17.70 26.04 -15.66
CA ILE A 718 17.76 25.61 -14.26
C ILE A 718 17.06 24.27 -14.10
N LEU A 719 15.88 24.07 -14.70
CA LEU A 719 15.16 22.79 -14.64
C LEU A 719 15.93 21.66 -15.32
N LEU A 720 16.62 21.93 -16.44
CA LEU A 720 17.46 20.95 -17.12
C LEU A 720 18.65 20.52 -16.26
N VAL A 721 19.38 21.47 -15.67
CA VAL A 721 20.48 21.18 -14.74
C VAL A 721 19.96 20.39 -13.54
N LEU A 722 18.81 20.80 -13.00
CA LEU A 722 18.20 20.20 -11.84
C LEU A 722 17.71 18.76 -12.09
N ASP A 723 17.19 18.44 -13.29
CA ASP A 723 16.76 17.09 -13.69
C ASP A 723 17.96 16.14 -13.92
N VAL A 724 19.00 16.63 -14.60
CA VAL A 724 20.21 15.84 -14.90
C VAL A 724 21.10 15.64 -13.68
N ALA A 725 21.26 16.66 -12.83
CA ALA A 725 22.16 16.59 -11.67
C ALA A 725 21.55 15.88 -10.47
N SER A 726 20.22 15.86 -10.35
CA SER A 726 19.51 15.29 -9.19
C SER A 726 18.20 14.61 -9.63
N PRO A 727 18.27 13.43 -10.25
CA PRO A 727 17.09 12.64 -10.62
C PRO A 727 16.35 12.13 -9.37
N ILE A 728 15.03 11.99 -9.46
CA ILE A 728 14.20 11.46 -8.38
C ILE A 728 14.28 9.93 -8.36
N ALA A 729 14.48 9.37 -7.16
CA ALA A 729 14.52 7.94 -6.90
C ALA A 729 13.35 7.52 -6.00
N ILE A 730 12.88 6.28 -6.16
CA ILE A 730 11.88 5.69 -5.28
C ILE A 730 12.50 5.42 -3.91
N SER A 731 11.83 5.85 -2.86
CA SER A 731 12.24 5.64 -1.47
C SER A 731 11.03 5.32 -0.61
N GLY A 732 11.22 4.60 0.48
CA GLY A 732 10.13 4.31 1.41
C GLY A 732 10.59 4.34 2.85
N ASP A 733 9.63 4.50 3.74
CA ASP A 733 9.80 4.36 5.18
C ASP A 733 8.79 3.34 5.68
N LEU A 734 9.30 2.26 6.29
CA LEU A 734 8.48 1.23 6.91
C LEU A 734 8.41 1.50 8.40
N GLN A 735 7.19 1.47 8.92
CA GLN A 735 6.90 1.47 10.33
C GLN A 735 5.62 0.65 10.54
N ARG A 736 5.78 -0.60 10.99
CA ARG A 736 4.67 -1.49 11.26
C ARG A 736 3.89 -1.05 12.49
N HIS A 737 2.62 -0.72 12.28
CA HIS A 737 1.63 -0.50 13.33
C HIS A 737 0.50 -1.51 13.17
N CYS A 738 0.21 -2.28 14.21
CA CYS A 738 -0.78 -3.35 14.18
C CYS A 738 -1.84 -3.16 15.26
N SER A 739 -3.08 -3.53 14.93
CA SER A 739 -4.21 -3.66 15.84
C SER A 739 -4.73 -5.09 15.83
N GLY A 740 -5.23 -5.57 16.97
CA GLY A 740 -5.78 -6.91 17.11
C GLY A 740 -7.27 -6.93 16.78
N VAL A 741 -7.68 -7.82 15.90
CA VAL A 741 -9.10 -8.18 15.71
C VAL A 741 -9.41 -9.23 16.78
N GLN A 742 -10.33 -8.91 17.69
CA GLN A 742 -10.61 -9.73 18.89
C GLN A 742 -9.32 -10.16 19.63
N LEU A 743 -8.38 -9.22 19.80
CA LEU A 743 -7.05 -9.43 20.40
C LEU A 743 -6.14 -10.40 19.62
N ASP A 744 -6.44 -11.71 19.62
CA ASP A 744 -5.63 -12.78 19.05
C ASP A 744 -6.31 -13.58 17.92
N TYR A 745 -7.52 -13.19 17.48
CA TYR A 745 -8.19 -13.81 16.33
C TYR A 745 -7.46 -13.49 15.01
N GLY A 746 -7.04 -12.23 14.85
CA GLY A 746 -6.32 -11.76 13.68
C GLY A 746 -5.64 -10.41 13.91
N LEU A 747 -4.73 -10.04 13.01
CA LEU A 747 -4.00 -8.78 13.04
C LEU A 747 -4.36 -7.92 11.83
N ALA A 748 -4.62 -6.64 12.06
CA ALA A 748 -4.74 -5.63 11.02
C ALA A 748 -3.59 -4.63 11.16
N CYS A 749 -2.69 -4.60 10.17
CA CYS A 749 -1.45 -3.85 10.21
C CYS A 749 -1.33 -2.85 9.04
N THR A 750 -0.74 -1.69 9.33
CA THR A 750 -0.30 -0.68 8.36
C THR A 750 1.20 -0.49 8.53
N SER A 751 1.97 -0.68 7.45
CA SER A 751 3.41 -0.92 7.58
C SER A 751 4.34 0.09 6.95
N GLY A 752 3.82 1.12 6.29
CA GLY A 752 4.63 2.25 5.84
C GLY A 752 4.16 2.88 4.55
N VAL A 753 5.02 3.76 4.02
CA VAL A 753 4.78 4.53 2.79
C VAL A 753 5.97 4.36 1.85
N VAL A 754 5.70 4.01 0.59
CA VAL A 754 6.70 4.00 -0.50
C VAL A 754 6.36 5.14 -1.45
N SER A 755 7.27 6.09 -1.56
CA SER A 755 7.10 7.30 -2.38
C SER A 755 7.70 7.09 -3.78
N THR A 756 6.86 7.18 -4.81
CA THR A 756 7.28 7.12 -6.22
C THR A 756 7.71 8.47 -6.76
N GLY A 757 7.41 9.56 -6.06
CA GLY A 757 7.77 10.92 -6.43
C GLY A 757 8.02 11.83 -5.22
N SER A 758 8.25 13.12 -5.49
CA SER A 758 8.64 14.09 -4.47
C SER A 758 7.81 15.38 -4.54
N SER A 759 7.05 15.66 -3.47
CA SER A 759 6.31 16.92 -3.31
C SER A 759 7.24 18.12 -3.12
N THR A 760 8.39 17.91 -2.48
CA THR A 760 9.44 18.92 -2.34
C THR A 760 10.03 19.31 -3.69
N ARG A 761 10.15 18.35 -4.63
CA ARG A 761 10.55 18.63 -6.02
C ARG A 761 9.52 19.47 -6.76
N VAL A 762 8.24 19.16 -6.64
CA VAL A 762 7.15 19.99 -7.22
C VAL A 762 7.25 21.43 -6.70
N ALA A 763 7.36 21.60 -5.38
CA ALA A 763 7.50 22.92 -4.76
C ALA A 763 8.75 23.66 -5.25
N THR A 764 9.89 22.97 -5.35
CA THR A 764 11.15 23.54 -5.86
C THR A 764 11.00 24.01 -7.30
N ILE A 765 10.36 23.24 -8.18
CA ILE A 765 10.13 23.62 -9.57
C ILE A 765 9.24 24.87 -9.64
N LEU A 766 8.16 24.93 -8.85
CA LEU A 766 7.29 26.11 -8.78
C LEU A 766 8.04 27.36 -8.26
N LEU A 767 8.88 27.20 -7.24
CA LEU A 767 9.72 28.27 -6.70
C LEU A 767 10.76 28.76 -7.72
N VAL A 768 11.38 27.85 -8.49
CA VAL A 768 12.29 28.21 -9.59
C VAL A 768 11.55 29.03 -10.65
N GLN A 769 10.34 28.63 -11.03
CA GLN A 769 9.55 29.40 -12.00
C GLN A 769 9.19 30.80 -11.48
N GLY A 770 8.71 30.91 -10.24
CA GLY A 770 8.38 32.19 -9.61
C GLY A 770 9.58 33.11 -9.44
N SER A 771 10.71 32.58 -8.96
CA SER A 771 11.95 33.35 -8.77
C SER A 771 12.56 33.82 -10.09
N ALA A 772 12.56 32.99 -11.14
CA ALA A 772 13.04 33.38 -12.47
C ALA A 772 12.17 34.48 -13.10
N ILE A 773 10.84 34.41 -12.93
CA ILE A 773 9.92 35.46 -13.39
C ILE A 773 10.22 36.78 -12.66
N THR A 774 10.26 36.76 -11.33
CA THR A 774 10.48 37.97 -10.51
C THR A 774 11.85 38.61 -10.78
N LEU A 775 12.92 37.82 -10.85
CA LEU A 775 14.27 38.29 -11.17
C LEU A 775 14.31 38.93 -12.56
N SER A 776 13.70 38.28 -13.56
CA SER A 776 13.64 38.82 -14.93
C SER A 776 12.83 40.11 -15.00
N SER A 777 11.71 40.19 -14.28
CA SER A 777 10.90 41.41 -14.18
C SER A 777 11.66 42.55 -13.47
N MET A 778 12.47 42.26 -12.45
CA MET A 778 13.31 43.24 -11.77
C MET A 778 14.39 43.80 -12.70
N VAL A 779 15.08 42.94 -13.45
CA VAL A 779 16.07 43.36 -14.47
C VAL A 779 15.42 44.23 -15.55
N GLY A 780 14.23 43.84 -16.04
CA GLY A 780 13.45 44.64 -16.99
C GLY A 780 13.06 46.02 -16.44
N SER A 781 12.67 46.08 -15.17
CA SER A 781 12.29 47.31 -14.48
C SER A 781 13.47 48.25 -14.26
N LEU A 782 14.63 47.71 -13.86
CA LEU A 782 15.88 48.47 -13.73
C LEU A 782 16.32 49.04 -15.08
N ARG A 783 16.27 48.23 -16.14
CA ARG A 783 16.60 48.67 -17.50
C ARG A 783 15.66 49.77 -18.01
N ARG A 784 14.37 49.74 -17.61
CA ARG A 784 13.39 50.80 -17.92
C ARG A 784 13.69 52.10 -17.17
N ARG A 785 14.11 52.03 -15.90
CA ARG A 785 14.56 53.23 -15.16
C ARG A 785 15.79 53.86 -15.83
N SER A 786 16.71 53.05 -16.35
CA SER A 786 17.89 53.54 -17.07
C SER A 786 17.60 54.02 -18.51
N ARG A 787 16.47 53.61 -19.11
CA ARG A 787 16.03 54.01 -20.46
C ARG A 787 14.51 54.22 -20.49
N PRO A 788 14.00 55.42 -20.14
CA PRO A 788 12.58 55.69 -20.21
C PRO A 788 12.08 55.48 -21.65
N ALA A 789 11.09 54.60 -21.80
CA ALA A 789 10.46 54.35 -23.09
C ALA A 789 9.71 55.59 -23.56
N LYS A 790 9.85 55.96 -24.84
CA LYS A 790 8.99 56.96 -25.47
C LYS A 790 7.54 56.47 -25.36
N ALA A 791 6.64 57.29 -24.83
CA ALA A 791 5.22 56.96 -24.73
C ALA A 791 4.68 56.62 -26.13
N LYS A 792 4.19 55.39 -26.32
CA LYS A 792 3.45 55.04 -27.54
C LYS A 792 2.12 55.78 -27.49
N VAL A 793 1.91 56.70 -28.43
CA VAL A 793 0.70 57.53 -28.56
C VAL A 793 -0.49 56.73 -29.14
N ALA A 794 -0.27 55.52 -29.67
CA ALA A 794 -1.29 54.73 -30.34
C ALA A 794 -1.50 53.36 -29.67
N GLU A 795 -2.75 53.02 -29.36
CA GLU A 795 -3.16 51.71 -28.86
C GLU A 795 -3.24 50.67 -29.99
N ALA A 796 -3.11 49.39 -29.65
CA ALA A 796 -3.27 48.32 -30.62
C ALA A 796 -4.75 48.06 -30.94
N SER A 797 -5.00 47.30 -32.00
CA SER A 797 -6.33 46.87 -32.39
C SER A 797 -6.99 46.02 -31.30
N LEU A 798 -8.25 46.31 -30.96
CA LEU A 798 -9.08 45.53 -30.02
C LEU A 798 -9.33 44.08 -30.48
N LEU A 799 -9.07 43.77 -31.75
CA LEU A 799 -9.20 42.43 -32.32
C LEU A 799 -7.99 41.51 -32.05
N VAL A 800 -6.90 42.08 -31.54
CA VAL A 800 -5.64 41.36 -31.28
C VAL A 800 -5.51 41.16 -29.77
N ASN A 801 -5.35 39.91 -29.34
CA ASN A 801 -5.15 39.57 -27.94
C ASN A 801 -3.87 40.24 -27.39
N GLY A 802 -3.86 40.67 -26.13
CA GLY A 802 -2.73 41.32 -25.46
C GLY A 802 -1.40 40.56 -25.57
N ILE A 803 -1.40 39.23 -25.51
CA ILE A 803 -0.17 38.43 -25.78
C ILE A 803 0.29 38.57 -27.23
N ALA A 804 -0.63 38.47 -28.19
CA ALA A 804 -0.29 38.61 -29.60
C ALA A 804 0.24 40.02 -29.88
N GLN A 805 -0.28 41.05 -29.21
CA GLN A 805 0.23 42.42 -29.28
C GLN A 805 1.64 42.55 -28.68
N ALA A 806 1.93 41.85 -27.57
CA ALA A 806 3.22 41.92 -26.90
C ALA A 806 4.35 41.20 -27.67
N PHE A 807 4.03 40.12 -28.41
CA PHE A 807 5.04 39.27 -29.08
C PHE A 807 5.06 39.37 -30.60
N ALA A 808 3.93 39.63 -31.27
CA ALA A 808 3.89 39.70 -32.73
C ALA A 808 4.57 40.97 -33.25
N ARG A 809 5.50 40.80 -34.18
CA ARG A 809 6.10 41.87 -34.96
C ARG A 809 5.14 42.30 -36.05
N THR A 810 4.85 43.60 -36.09
CA THR A 810 4.06 44.21 -37.16
C THR A 810 4.81 44.19 -38.49
N ALA A 811 4.07 44.09 -39.59
CA ALA A 811 4.61 44.22 -40.94
C ALA A 811 4.87 45.70 -41.31
N LEU A 812 5.67 45.92 -42.37
CA LEU A 812 5.90 47.24 -42.96
C LEU A 812 4.57 47.89 -43.36
N GLY A 813 4.37 49.17 -43.01
CA GLY A 813 3.14 49.92 -43.27
C GLY A 813 2.24 50.18 -42.05
N THR A 814 2.67 49.82 -40.84
CA THR A 814 1.96 50.18 -39.60
C THR A 814 2.06 51.68 -39.32
N THR A 815 0.93 52.34 -39.08
CA THR A 815 0.82 53.78 -38.80
C THR A 815 0.08 54.01 -37.47
N ASP A 816 -0.12 55.28 -37.07
CA ASP A 816 -0.90 55.63 -35.89
C ASP A 816 -2.38 55.21 -35.96
N THR A 817 -2.91 54.95 -37.16
CA THR A 817 -4.31 54.58 -37.39
C THR A 817 -4.51 53.15 -37.90
N GLN A 818 -3.45 52.52 -38.41
CA GLN A 818 -3.49 51.18 -39.02
C GLN A 818 -2.47 50.24 -38.36
N TYR A 819 -2.93 49.05 -37.95
CA TYR A 819 -2.12 47.96 -37.42
C TYR A 819 -1.99 46.86 -38.47
N VAL A 820 -0.78 46.62 -38.98
CA VAL A 820 -0.55 45.67 -40.08
C VAL A 820 0.13 44.40 -39.55
N LEU A 821 -0.50 43.25 -39.78
CA LEU A 821 0.02 41.92 -39.46
C LEU A 821 0.22 41.11 -40.74
N ASP A 822 1.18 40.20 -40.78
CA ASP A 822 1.25 39.20 -41.85
C ASP A 822 0.18 38.10 -41.65
N HIS A 823 -0.19 37.39 -42.71
CA HIS A 823 -1.24 36.37 -42.63
C HIS A 823 -0.90 35.24 -41.65
N VAL A 824 0.38 34.87 -41.51
CA VAL A 824 0.80 33.83 -40.55
C VAL A 824 0.61 34.35 -39.13
N ALA A 825 1.03 35.57 -38.82
CA ALA A 825 0.78 36.22 -37.52
C ALA A 825 -0.71 36.41 -37.22
N CYS A 826 -1.56 36.60 -38.23
CA CYS A 826 -3.01 36.62 -38.05
C CYS A 826 -3.55 35.27 -37.57
N VAL A 827 -3.11 34.16 -38.18
CA VAL A 827 -3.46 32.80 -37.73
C VAL A 827 -3.04 32.58 -36.28
N LEU A 828 -1.81 32.97 -35.91
CA LEU A 828 -1.34 32.86 -34.52
C LEU A 828 -2.23 33.66 -33.57
N ALA A 829 -2.63 34.87 -33.97
CA ALA A 829 -3.51 35.74 -33.21
C ALA A 829 -5.00 35.32 -33.23
N GLY A 830 -5.36 34.21 -33.88
CA GLY A 830 -6.74 33.71 -33.96
C GLY A 830 -7.64 34.51 -34.92
N LEU A 831 -7.05 35.15 -35.91
CA LEU A 831 -7.72 35.90 -36.99
C LEU A 831 -7.46 35.17 -38.31
N LEU A 832 -8.49 34.54 -38.89
CA LEU A 832 -8.36 33.76 -40.13
C LEU A 832 -8.83 34.59 -41.33
N PRO A 833 -7.94 34.98 -42.27
CA PRO A 833 -8.31 35.72 -43.47
C PRO A 833 -8.88 34.78 -44.55
N ILE A 834 -10.19 34.86 -44.82
CA ILE A 834 -10.89 33.96 -45.72
C ILE A 834 -11.40 34.73 -46.93
N ASP A 835 -11.10 34.27 -48.14
CA ASP A 835 -11.63 34.84 -49.37
C ASP A 835 -12.82 33.97 -49.84
N TYR A 836 -14.02 34.54 -49.88
CA TYR A 836 -15.22 33.84 -50.36
C TYR A 836 -15.92 34.65 -51.45
N LYS A 837 -16.09 34.04 -52.63
CA LYS A 837 -16.74 34.65 -53.82
C LYS A 837 -16.20 36.06 -54.15
N GLY A 838 -14.88 36.25 -54.08
CA GLY A 838 -14.22 37.52 -54.41
C GLY A 838 -14.31 38.61 -53.33
N VAL A 839 -14.83 38.29 -52.15
CA VAL A 839 -14.86 39.17 -50.98
C VAL A 839 -13.97 38.60 -49.88
N SER A 840 -13.04 39.41 -49.38
CA SER A 840 -12.19 39.05 -48.25
C SER A 840 -12.92 39.25 -46.92
N TYR A 841 -12.88 38.23 -46.07
CA TYR A 841 -13.43 38.21 -44.72
C TYR A 841 -12.33 37.90 -43.72
N THR A 842 -12.58 38.17 -42.45
CA THR A 842 -11.73 37.76 -41.33
C THR A 842 -12.61 37.15 -40.27
N PHE A 843 -12.39 35.87 -40.02
CA PHE A 843 -13.04 35.17 -38.94
C PHE A 843 -12.20 35.30 -37.67
N ASP A 844 -12.73 35.97 -36.66
CA ASP A 844 -12.15 36.01 -35.33
C ASP A 844 -12.65 34.83 -34.54
N VAL A 845 -11.76 33.85 -34.32
CA VAL A 845 -12.07 32.61 -33.60
C VAL A 845 -12.38 32.88 -32.13
N LYS A 846 -11.80 33.94 -31.55
CA LYS A 846 -11.94 34.27 -30.13
C LYS A 846 -13.32 34.84 -29.82
N LEU A 847 -13.79 35.74 -30.69
CA LEU A 847 -15.08 36.42 -30.55
C LEU A 847 -16.20 35.73 -31.35
N TRP A 848 -15.87 34.71 -32.14
CA TRP A 848 -16.79 34.04 -33.07
C TRP A 848 -17.47 35.02 -34.05
N LEU A 849 -16.71 36.03 -34.52
CA LEU A 849 -17.20 37.08 -35.41
C LEU A 849 -16.63 36.94 -36.81
N LEU A 850 -17.49 37.06 -37.83
CA LEU A 850 -17.08 37.18 -39.22
C LEU A 850 -17.10 38.65 -39.65
N LEU A 851 -15.93 39.24 -39.86
CA LEU A 851 -15.75 40.64 -40.23
C LEU A 851 -15.44 40.75 -41.72
N LYS A 852 -16.15 41.62 -42.44
CA LYS A 852 -15.84 41.92 -43.84
C LYS A 852 -14.58 42.79 -43.92
N ASP A 853 -13.61 42.37 -44.72
CA ASP A 853 -12.37 43.11 -44.92
C ASP A 853 -12.51 44.12 -46.06
N HIS A 854 -12.26 45.38 -45.75
CA HIS A 854 -12.29 46.49 -46.69
C HIS A 854 -10.95 47.23 -46.80
N LEU A 855 -9.95 46.83 -46.01
CA LEU A 855 -8.74 47.61 -45.79
C LEU A 855 -7.48 46.91 -46.31
N SER A 856 -7.46 45.57 -46.32
CA SER A 856 -6.28 44.83 -46.78
C SER A 856 -6.21 44.81 -48.31
N THR A 857 -5.08 45.24 -48.87
CA THR A 857 -4.86 45.36 -50.32
C THR A 857 -3.94 44.28 -50.89
N THR A 858 -3.25 43.50 -50.05
CA THR A 858 -2.31 42.46 -50.50
C THR A 858 -2.66 41.10 -49.93
N GLN A 859 -2.36 40.03 -50.69
CA GLN A 859 -2.57 38.64 -50.25
C GLN A 859 -1.54 38.17 -49.19
N ALA A 860 -0.64 39.04 -48.72
CA ALA A 860 0.42 38.70 -47.76
C ALA A 860 0.27 39.42 -46.40
N THR A 861 -0.42 40.56 -46.34
CA THR A 861 -0.65 41.32 -45.10
C THR A 861 -2.11 41.65 -44.85
N LYS A 862 -2.47 41.78 -43.57
CA LYS A 862 -3.78 42.13 -43.06
C LYS A 862 -3.71 43.50 -42.38
N VAL A 863 -4.64 44.39 -42.71
CA VAL A 863 -4.73 45.73 -42.10
C VAL A 863 -5.90 45.77 -41.11
N LEU A 864 -5.61 46.10 -39.85
CA LEU A 864 -6.59 46.29 -38.77
C LEU A 864 -6.62 47.77 -38.36
N ARG A 865 -7.78 48.27 -37.90
CA ARG A 865 -7.89 49.64 -37.39
C ARG A 865 -7.33 49.73 -35.97
N ARG A 866 -6.62 50.83 -35.66
CA ARG A 866 -6.23 51.19 -34.29
C ARG A 866 -7.21 52.21 -33.70
N PRO A 867 -7.83 51.93 -32.55
CA PRO A 867 -8.60 52.95 -31.84
C PRO A 867 -7.65 54.00 -31.23
N LYS A 868 -8.08 55.27 -31.21
CA LYS A 868 -7.46 56.33 -30.41
C LYS A 868 -8.37 56.64 -29.24
N LEU A 869 -7.87 56.46 -28.03
CA LEU A 869 -8.57 56.90 -26.81
C LEU A 869 -8.53 58.44 -26.76
N VAL A 870 -9.69 59.06 -26.91
CA VAL A 870 -9.86 60.51 -26.74
C VAL A 870 -10.53 60.71 -25.38
N TYR A 871 -9.78 61.18 -24.38
CA TYR A 871 -10.37 61.67 -23.13
C TYR A 871 -11.13 62.95 -23.45
N ARG A 872 -12.46 62.84 -23.48
CA ARG A 872 -13.33 64.01 -23.62
C ARG A 872 -13.54 64.58 -22.22
N GLU A 873 -12.85 65.66 -21.89
CA GLU A 873 -13.19 66.46 -20.70
C GLU A 873 -14.66 66.89 -20.82
N ALA A 874 -15.45 66.63 -19.77
CA ALA A 874 -16.84 67.04 -19.73
C ALA A 874 -16.89 68.58 -19.79
N PRO A 875 -17.58 69.20 -20.76
CA PRO A 875 -17.62 70.65 -20.81
C PRO A 875 -18.50 71.18 -19.67
N SER A 876 -17.88 71.91 -18.74
CA SER A 876 -18.55 72.80 -17.81
C SER A 876 -18.93 74.09 -18.55
N GLY A 877 -20.16 74.17 -19.06
CA GLY A 877 -20.74 75.37 -19.68
C GLY A 877 -22.15 75.15 -20.22
N PRO A 878 -23.07 76.13 -20.16
CA PRO A 878 -24.51 75.92 -20.27
C PRO A 878 -24.99 75.64 -21.71
N LEU A 879 -26.01 74.79 -21.78
CA LEU A 879 -26.81 74.38 -22.95
C LEU A 879 -27.30 75.54 -23.81
N PHE A 880 -27.00 75.52 -25.11
CA PHE A 880 -27.75 76.03 -26.30
C PHE A 880 -26.86 75.69 -27.53
N ASP A 881 -27.28 75.24 -28.71
CA ASP A 881 -28.54 74.90 -29.36
C ASP A 881 -28.21 73.80 -30.39
N ALA A 882 -29.02 72.74 -30.46
CA ALA A 882 -28.88 71.71 -31.50
C ALA A 882 -29.83 72.02 -32.66
N PRO A 883 -29.37 72.13 -33.92
CA PRO A 883 -30.28 72.30 -35.05
C PRO A 883 -31.06 71.01 -35.31
N HIS A 884 -32.36 71.21 -35.50
CA HIS A 884 -33.39 70.24 -35.82
C HIS A 884 -32.99 69.21 -36.88
N ALA A 885 -32.97 67.93 -36.49
CA ALA A 885 -33.23 66.82 -37.38
C ALA A 885 -34.59 66.22 -36.98
N ASN A 886 -35.64 66.68 -37.66
CA ASN A 886 -36.94 66.05 -37.69
C ASN A 886 -36.84 64.79 -38.55
N ASP A 887 -36.70 63.62 -37.92
CA ASP A 887 -37.53 62.44 -38.21
C ASP A 887 -37.18 61.29 -37.24
N VAL A 888 -38.18 60.48 -36.88
CA VAL A 888 -38.11 59.30 -35.98
C VAL A 888 -38.11 59.61 -34.47
N GLN A 889 -39.11 60.37 -33.98
CA GLN A 889 -39.37 60.52 -32.54
C GLN A 889 -40.35 59.48 -31.95
N THR A 890 -40.95 58.61 -32.75
CA THR A 890 -41.89 57.57 -32.26
C THR A 890 -41.24 56.22 -31.90
N ASN A 891 -39.97 55.98 -32.25
CA ASN A 891 -39.29 54.69 -31.98
C ASN A 891 -38.25 54.73 -30.84
N ARG A 892 -38.02 55.90 -30.21
CA ARG A 892 -36.96 56.10 -29.21
C ARG A 892 -37.30 55.52 -27.83
N ARG A 893 -38.56 55.54 -27.40
CA ARG A 893 -39.01 54.89 -26.14
C ARG A 893 -39.05 53.36 -26.25
N HIS A 894 -39.50 52.83 -27.40
CA HIS A 894 -39.44 51.39 -27.68
C HIS A 894 -37.99 50.90 -27.77
N SER A 895 -37.10 51.67 -28.41
CA SER A 895 -35.67 51.37 -28.47
C SER A 895 -35.00 51.42 -27.10
N GLN A 896 -35.27 52.42 -26.25
CA GLN A 896 -34.68 52.48 -24.90
C GLN A 896 -35.20 51.39 -23.97
N ALA A 897 -36.51 51.13 -23.98
CA ALA A 897 -37.11 50.04 -23.21
C ALA A 897 -36.60 48.68 -23.68
N TRP A 898 -36.49 48.45 -24.99
CA TRP A 898 -35.92 47.23 -25.56
C TRP A 898 -34.43 47.08 -25.21
N THR A 899 -33.65 48.17 -25.25
CA THR A 899 -32.23 48.15 -24.87
C THR A 899 -32.07 47.86 -23.37
N PHE A 900 -32.94 48.40 -22.52
CA PHE A 900 -32.98 48.09 -21.09
C PHE A 900 -33.39 46.64 -20.84
N LEU A 901 -34.40 46.14 -21.56
CA LEU A 901 -34.83 44.75 -21.51
C LEU A 901 -33.72 43.79 -21.96
N CYS A 902 -32.99 44.10 -23.03
CA CYS A 902 -31.84 43.33 -23.49
C CYS A 902 -30.69 43.32 -22.47
N LYS A 903 -30.42 44.45 -21.79
CA LYS A 903 -29.45 44.50 -20.70
C LYS A 903 -29.89 43.66 -19.50
N LEU A 904 -31.17 43.74 -19.13
CA LEU A 904 -31.75 42.93 -18.05
C LEU A 904 -31.68 41.44 -18.40
N MET A 905 -32.09 41.05 -19.61
CA MET A 905 -31.99 39.67 -20.09
C MET A 905 -30.54 39.19 -20.15
N GLY A 906 -29.60 40.03 -20.57
CA GLY A 906 -28.18 39.72 -20.55
C GLY A 906 -27.64 39.51 -19.13
N LEU A 907 -28.02 40.37 -18.19
CA LEU A 907 -27.65 40.23 -16.78
C LEU A 907 -28.29 38.98 -16.15
N SER A 908 -29.57 38.73 -16.43
CA SER A 908 -30.28 37.54 -15.98
C SER A 908 -29.68 36.27 -16.59
N TYR A 909 -29.24 36.28 -17.85
CA TYR A 909 -28.53 35.17 -18.47
C TYR A 909 -27.21 34.90 -17.73
N VAL A 910 -26.40 35.93 -17.47
CA VAL A 910 -25.15 35.79 -16.70
C VAL A 910 -25.43 35.24 -15.31
N ALA A 911 -26.42 35.79 -14.59
CA ALA A 911 -26.80 35.30 -13.26
C ALA A 911 -27.27 33.85 -13.30
N SER A 912 -28.15 33.48 -14.24
CA SER A 912 -28.62 32.12 -14.44
C SER A 912 -27.50 31.16 -14.84
N SER A 913 -26.54 31.58 -15.65
CA SER A 913 -25.36 30.77 -15.98
C SER A 913 -24.48 30.55 -14.75
N ILE A 914 -24.24 31.58 -13.94
CA ILE A 914 -23.47 31.46 -12.68
C ILE A 914 -24.20 30.53 -11.70
N VAL A 915 -25.48 30.74 -11.46
CA VAL A 915 -26.31 29.89 -10.59
C VAL A 915 -26.38 28.47 -11.12
N GLY A 916 -26.52 28.30 -12.44
CA GLY A 916 -26.50 26.99 -13.09
C GLY A 916 -25.17 26.27 -12.89
N SER A 917 -24.04 26.96 -13.02
CA SER A 917 -22.71 26.39 -12.76
C SER A 917 -22.50 26.04 -11.29
N ILE A 918 -22.91 26.90 -10.35
CA ILE A 918 -22.82 26.62 -8.91
C ILE A 918 -23.72 25.42 -8.56
N SER A 919 -24.96 25.43 -9.04
CA SER A 919 -25.92 24.34 -8.84
C SER A 919 -25.39 23.01 -9.35
N TYR A 920 -24.82 22.99 -10.57
CA TYR A 920 -24.16 21.81 -11.14
C TYR A 920 -23.07 21.29 -10.22
N LEU A 921 -22.18 22.15 -9.70
CA LEU A 921 -21.11 21.72 -8.79
C LEU A 921 -21.67 21.10 -7.49
N THR A 922 -22.66 21.73 -6.86
CA THR A 922 -23.30 21.17 -5.65
C THR A 922 -23.99 19.83 -5.88
N VAL A 923 -24.66 19.65 -7.02
CA VAL A 923 -25.33 18.38 -7.37
C VAL A 923 -24.30 17.31 -7.72
N SER A 924 -23.23 17.69 -8.43
CA SER A 924 -22.16 16.79 -8.82
C SER A 924 -21.30 16.36 -7.64
N GLU A 925 -21.08 17.21 -6.63
CA GLU A 925 -20.27 16.89 -5.44
C GLU A 925 -20.71 15.60 -4.74
N VAL A 926 -22.01 15.43 -4.50
CA VAL A 926 -22.54 14.26 -3.80
C VAL A 926 -22.43 12.99 -4.64
N ASN A 927 -22.64 13.11 -5.96
CA ASN A 927 -22.59 11.98 -6.87
C ASN A 927 -21.14 11.57 -7.20
N LEU A 928 -20.23 12.54 -7.37
CA LEU A 928 -18.81 12.32 -7.65
C LEU A 928 -17.96 12.02 -6.42
N ALA A 929 -18.58 11.87 -5.24
CA ALA A 929 -17.88 11.55 -3.99
C ALA A 929 -17.28 10.13 -3.95
N ASN A 930 -17.63 9.27 -4.91
CA ASN A 930 -17.12 7.90 -5.02
C ASN A 930 -17.06 7.44 -6.49
N ASP A 931 -16.26 6.41 -6.74
CA ASP A 931 -15.99 5.88 -8.09
C ASP A 931 -17.20 5.19 -8.74
N VAL A 932 -18.27 4.93 -7.99
CA VAL A 932 -19.51 4.32 -8.50
C VAL A 932 -20.58 5.36 -8.83
N TYR A 933 -20.27 6.66 -8.70
CA TYR A 933 -21.16 7.78 -8.99
C TYR A 933 -22.49 7.74 -8.19
N TRP A 934 -22.47 7.14 -7.00
CA TRP A 934 -23.68 6.91 -6.19
C TRP A 934 -23.71 7.84 -5.00
N ALA A 935 -24.62 8.81 -5.01
CA ALA A 935 -24.86 9.70 -3.89
C ALA A 935 -24.92 8.97 -2.53
N THR A 936 -24.13 9.44 -1.55
CA THR A 936 -24.08 8.93 -0.17
C THR A 936 -23.63 7.46 0.01
N PHE A 937 -23.11 6.82 -1.04
CA PHE A 937 -22.57 5.47 -0.91
C PHE A 937 -21.37 5.43 0.03
N ASN A 938 -21.44 4.58 1.06
CA ASN A 938 -20.38 4.36 2.02
C ASN A 938 -20.05 2.87 2.13
N THR A 939 -18.79 2.57 2.48
CA THR A 939 -18.29 1.20 2.58
C THR A 939 -18.82 0.47 3.81
N THR A 940 -19.06 1.17 4.92
CA THR A 940 -19.55 0.57 6.17
C THR A 940 -21.07 0.41 6.20
N GLY A 941 -21.81 1.17 5.40
CA GLY A 941 -23.26 1.10 5.34
C GLY A 941 -23.76 0.35 4.10
N ALA A 942 -23.85 1.08 2.99
CA ALA A 942 -24.42 0.60 1.73
C ALA A 942 -23.69 -0.63 1.19
N HIS A 943 -22.36 -0.61 1.13
CA HIS A 943 -21.58 -1.76 0.65
C HIS A 943 -21.77 -2.98 1.56
N ALA A 944 -21.60 -2.83 2.87
CA ALA A 944 -21.73 -3.94 3.82
C ALA A 944 -23.15 -4.54 3.82
N PHE A 945 -24.18 -3.71 3.69
CA PHE A 945 -25.57 -4.16 3.52
C PHE A 945 -25.73 -5.00 2.25
N ILE A 946 -25.31 -4.47 1.09
CA ILE A 946 -25.43 -5.18 -0.20
C ILE A 946 -24.63 -6.48 -0.16
N ALA A 947 -23.40 -6.47 0.37
CA ALA A 947 -22.54 -7.64 0.44
C ALA A 947 -23.11 -8.74 1.34
N ASN A 948 -23.62 -8.40 2.53
CA ASN A 948 -24.28 -9.35 3.42
C ASN A 948 -25.54 -9.93 2.80
N TRP A 949 -26.38 -9.08 2.22
CA TRP A 949 -27.61 -9.51 1.57
C TRP A 949 -27.31 -10.42 0.37
N LEU A 950 -26.32 -10.09 -0.46
CA LEU A 950 -25.88 -10.95 -1.56
C LEU A 950 -25.32 -12.28 -1.07
N ASN A 951 -24.51 -12.29 -0.01
CA ASN A 951 -23.99 -13.53 0.59
C ASN A 951 -25.13 -14.42 1.10
N GLU A 952 -26.19 -13.83 1.67
CA GLU A 952 -27.38 -14.57 2.07
C GLU A 952 -28.09 -15.17 0.84
N GLN A 953 -28.33 -14.39 -0.21
CA GLN A 953 -28.98 -14.88 -1.44
C GLN A 953 -28.17 -15.99 -2.12
N LEU A 954 -26.85 -15.85 -2.14
CA LEU A 954 -25.90 -16.81 -2.70
C LEU A 954 -26.05 -18.19 -2.04
N VAL A 955 -26.31 -18.21 -0.73
CA VAL A 955 -26.44 -19.42 0.10
C VAL A 955 -27.81 -20.06 -0.03
N ILE A 956 -28.83 -19.23 -0.22
CA ILE A 956 -30.20 -19.69 -0.53
C ILE A 956 -30.28 -20.25 -1.96
N GLY A 957 -29.21 -20.15 -2.75
CA GLY A 957 -29.11 -20.71 -4.11
C GLY A 957 -29.68 -19.79 -5.19
N ASN A 958 -29.92 -18.51 -4.87
CA ASN A 958 -30.42 -17.52 -5.80
C ASN A 958 -29.27 -16.90 -6.59
N THR A 959 -28.78 -17.60 -7.62
CA THR A 959 -27.56 -17.24 -8.39
C THR A 959 -27.84 -16.43 -9.65
N THR A 960 -29.09 -16.28 -10.06
CA THR A 960 -29.49 -15.53 -11.26
C THR A 960 -30.49 -14.44 -10.91
N MET A 961 -30.00 -13.22 -10.72
CA MET A 961 -30.81 -12.03 -10.48
C MET A 961 -30.53 -11.01 -11.59
N ILE A 962 -31.22 -11.17 -12.72
CA ILE A 962 -31.21 -10.19 -13.81
C ILE A 962 -32.13 -9.04 -13.40
N ASP A 963 -31.64 -7.81 -13.55
CA ASP A 963 -32.37 -6.58 -13.19
C ASP A 963 -32.89 -6.59 -11.74
N LEU A 964 -31.97 -6.54 -10.76
CA LEU A 964 -32.32 -6.46 -9.33
C LEU A 964 -32.44 -4.99 -8.90
N PRO A 965 -33.67 -4.44 -8.76
CA PRO A 965 -33.85 -3.10 -8.21
C PRO A 965 -33.65 -3.14 -6.69
N LEU A 966 -32.62 -2.42 -6.22
CA LEU A 966 -32.15 -2.43 -4.83
C LEU A 966 -33.13 -1.77 -3.83
N ASP A 967 -34.19 -1.12 -4.32
CA ASP A 967 -35.25 -0.47 -3.55
C ASP A 967 -36.46 -1.41 -3.27
N ARG A 968 -36.38 -2.68 -3.66
CA ARG A 968 -37.44 -3.66 -3.35
C ARG A 968 -37.61 -3.85 -1.85
N PRO A 969 -38.85 -3.91 -1.32
CA PRO A 969 -39.10 -4.18 0.10
C PRO A 969 -38.53 -5.51 0.61
N SER A 970 -38.29 -6.49 -0.28
CA SER A 970 -37.65 -7.78 0.03
C SER A 970 -36.14 -7.67 0.26
N ILE A 971 -35.52 -6.56 -0.16
CA ILE A 971 -34.10 -6.28 0.03
C ILE A 971 -33.99 -5.46 1.31
N ASN A 972 -33.99 -6.17 2.44
CA ASN A 972 -33.91 -5.58 3.76
C ASN A 972 -33.10 -6.51 4.69
N ALA A 973 -32.53 -5.95 5.75
CA ALA A 973 -31.74 -6.68 6.72
C ALA A 973 -32.07 -6.17 8.13
N MET A 974 -32.28 -7.08 9.08
CA MET A 974 -32.54 -6.73 10.49
C MET A 974 -31.22 -6.42 11.22
N ALA A 975 -30.48 -5.42 10.77
CA ALA A 975 -29.24 -4.96 11.38
C ALA A 975 -29.03 -3.46 11.19
N SER A 976 -28.36 -2.82 12.15
CA SER A 976 -27.92 -1.43 12.00
C SER A 976 -26.62 -1.38 11.20
N PHE A 977 -26.63 -0.58 10.13
CA PHE A 977 -25.49 -0.32 9.27
C PHE A 977 -24.92 1.10 9.48
N ALA A 978 -25.19 1.70 10.64
CA ALA A 978 -24.74 3.05 11.01
C ALA A 978 -23.36 3.08 11.71
N SER A 979 -22.73 1.92 11.91
CA SER A 979 -21.44 1.81 12.59
C SER A 979 -20.27 2.32 11.74
N SER A 980 -19.22 2.81 12.39
CA SER A 980 -17.95 3.18 11.75
C SER A 980 -17.14 1.97 11.25
N THR A 981 -17.55 0.74 11.62
CA THR A 981 -17.01 -0.53 11.14
C THR A 981 -18.15 -1.48 10.81
N ALA A 982 -18.00 -2.26 9.74
CA ALA A 982 -19.02 -3.21 9.31
C ALA A 982 -18.39 -4.55 8.95
N LEU A 983 -19.11 -5.63 9.29
CA LEU A 983 -18.69 -6.99 9.04
C LEU A 983 -19.47 -7.55 7.84
N VAL A 984 -18.76 -8.10 6.86
CA VAL A 984 -19.37 -8.89 5.78
C VAL A 984 -19.27 -10.35 6.18
N ALA A 985 -20.39 -10.93 6.59
CA ALA A 985 -20.49 -12.33 6.95
C ALA A 985 -20.68 -13.17 5.69
N SER A 986 -19.85 -14.20 5.54
CA SER A 986 -20.03 -15.27 4.57
C SER A 986 -20.09 -16.60 5.31
N PRO A 987 -21.06 -17.49 5.05
CA PRO A 987 -21.13 -18.76 5.74
C PRO A 987 -19.92 -19.64 5.41
N ALA A 988 -19.24 -20.08 6.46
CA ALA A 988 -17.97 -20.80 6.37
C ALA A 988 -18.07 -22.13 5.60
N ASN A 989 -19.25 -22.73 5.53
CA ASN A 989 -19.50 -23.99 4.84
C ASN A 989 -19.89 -23.83 3.36
N TYR A 990 -20.08 -22.61 2.84
CA TYR A 990 -20.58 -22.43 1.47
C TYR A 990 -19.62 -22.98 0.41
N GLY A 991 -18.31 -22.84 0.60
CA GLY A 991 -17.32 -23.45 -0.30
C GLY A 991 -17.39 -24.98 -0.32
N ALA A 992 -17.55 -25.60 0.86
CA ALA A 992 -17.74 -27.05 0.98
C ALA A 992 -19.08 -27.49 0.35
N TYR A 993 -20.15 -26.72 0.57
CA TYR A 993 -21.44 -26.93 -0.09
C TYR A 993 -21.29 -26.91 -1.62
N LEU A 994 -20.66 -25.88 -2.19
CA LEU A 994 -20.37 -25.79 -3.63
C LEU A 994 -19.63 -27.03 -4.14
N GLN A 995 -18.54 -27.41 -3.48
CA GLN A 995 -17.71 -28.55 -3.88
C GLN A 995 -18.46 -29.88 -3.82
N HIS A 996 -19.31 -30.09 -2.82
CA HIS A 996 -20.02 -31.35 -2.60
C HIS A 996 -21.39 -31.45 -3.28
N THR A 997 -21.93 -30.35 -3.82
CA THR A 997 -23.28 -30.35 -4.43
C THR A 997 -23.33 -29.81 -5.85
N LEU A 998 -22.78 -28.61 -6.08
CA LEU A 998 -22.92 -27.89 -7.36
C LEU A 998 -21.77 -28.18 -8.33
N LEU A 999 -20.56 -28.39 -7.81
CA LEU A 999 -19.34 -28.68 -8.57
C LEU A 999 -18.98 -30.17 -8.59
N SER A 1000 -19.90 -31.04 -8.15
CA SER A 1000 -19.71 -32.50 -8.14
C SER A 1000 -20.13 -33.20 -9.44
N SER A 1001 -20.57 -32.44 -10.46
CA SER A 1001 -20.92 -33.02 -11.77
C SER A 1001 -19.67 -33.50 -12.51
N ILE A 1002 -19.84 -34.53 -13.34
CA ILE A 1002 -18.74 -35.10 -14.13
C ILE A 1002 -18.21 -34.06 -15.12
N GLU A 1003 -19.08 -33.26 -15.72
CA GLU A 1003 -18.75 -32.24 -16.70
C GLU A 1003 -17.88 -31.14 -16.07
N ALA A 1004 -18.29 -30.59 -14.92
CA ALA A 1004 -17.51 -29.58 -14.19
C ALA A 1004 -16.18 -30.14 -13.69
N THR A 1005 -16.17 -31.42 -13.26
CA THR A 1005 -14.94 -32.11 -12.85
C THR A 1005 -13.98 -32.28 -14.02
N ILE A 1006 -14.47 -32.67 -15.21
CA ILE A 1006 -13.65 -32.82 -16.42
C ILE A 1006 -13.12 -31.47 -16.89
N GLU A 1007 -13.94 -30.43 -16.89
CA GLU A 1007 -13.51 -29.07 -17.26
C GLU A 1007 -12.48 -28.53 -16.26
N GLY A 1008 -12.70 -28.76 -14.96
CA GLY A 1008 -11.73 -28.48 -13.91
C GLY A 1008 -10.41 -29.19 -14.13
N LEU A 1009 -10.42 -30.52 -14.32
CA LEU A 1009 -9.23 -31.32 -14.59
C LEU A 1009 -8.48 -30.90 -15.86
N ARG A 1010 -9.19 -30.46 -16.90
CA ARG A 1010 -8.59 -29.95 -18.14
C ARG A 1010 -7.95 -28.57 -17.99
N ARG A 1011 -8.46 -27.74 -17.07
CA ARG A 1011 -7.90 -26.41 -16.74
C ARG A 1011 -6.81 -26.47 -15.68
N SER A 1012 -6.80 -27.51 -14.85
CA SER A 1012 -5.76 -27.73 -13.85
C SER A 1012 -4.41 -27.95 -14.51
N ASN A 1013 -3.37 -27.32 -13.97
CA ASN A 1013 -2.01 -27.55 -14.42
C ASN A 1013 -1.63 -29.02 -14.10
N GLY A 1014 -0.95 -29.70 -15.02
CA GLY A 1014 -0.50 -31.07 -14.81
C GLY A 1014 0.39 -31.24 -13.57
N CYS A 1015 1.08 -30.17 -13.14
CA CYS A 1015 1.83 -30.14 -11.89
C CYS A 1015 0.97 -30.22 -10.62
N ASP A 1016 -0.31 -29.84 -10.71
CA ASP A 1016 -1.25 -29.84 -9.57
C ASP A 1016 -1.99 -31.18 -9.42
N ALA A 1017 -1.90 -32.06 -10.41
CA ALA A 1017 -2.56 -33.37 -10.43
C ALA A 1017 -2.30 -34.24 -9.18
N PRO A 1018 -1.09 -34.29 -8.57
CA PRO A 1018 -0.85 -35.05 -7.34
C PRO A 1018 -1.63 -34.54 -6.12
N TRP A 1019 -2.10 -33.30 -6.16
CA TRP A 1019 -2.77 -32.61 -5.06
C TRP A 1019 -4.30 -32.59 -5.21
N ILE A 1020 -4.82 -33.04 -6.35
CA ILE A 1020 -6.26 -33.21 -6.59
C ILE A 1020 -6.71 -34.48 -5.89
N PHE A 1021 -7.05 -34.35 -4.60
CA PHE A 1021 -7.43 -35.47 -3.75
C PHE A 1021 -8.84 -35.97 -4.08
N SER A 1022 -9.01 -37.30 -4.22
CA SER A 1022 -10.33 -37.95 -4.17
C SER A 1022 -10.37 -38.89 -2.96
N PRO A 1023 -11.36 -38.77 -2.05
CA PRO A 1023 -11.47 -39.71 -0.94
C PRO A 1023 -12.09 -41.01 -1.46
N ARG A 1024 -11.27 -41.93 -1.98
CA ARG A 1024 -11.70 -43.34 -2.12
C ARG A 1024 -11.34 -44.09 -0.84
N GLY A 1025 -12.38 -44.34 -0.04
CA GLY A 1025 -12.30 -45.18 1.14
C GLY A 1025 -11.91 -46.62 0.82
N ARG A 1026 -11.00 -47.16 1.64
CA ARG A 1026 -11.09 -48.54 2.11
C ARG A 1026 -11.34 -48.48 3.60
N TRP A 1027 -12.58 -48.79 3.99
CA TRP A 1027 -12.90 -49.24 5.33
C TRP A 1027 -12.21 -50.59 5.59
N PRO A 1028 -11.62 -50.79 6.77
CA PRO A 1028 -11.84 -52.00 7.50
C PRO A 1028 -12.61 -51.69 8.78
N THR A 1029 -13.68 -52.45 8.96
CA THR A 1029 -14.55 -52.53 10.11
C THR A 1029 -13.80 -52.83 11.42
N ARG A 1030 -13.98 -52.01 12.46
CA ARG A 1030 -14.54 -52.41 13.79
C ARG A 1030 -14.37 -51.32 14.87
N SER A 1031 -15.53 -50.84 15.33
CA SER A 1031 -15.96 -50.48 16.69
C SER A 1031 -15.11 -49.62 17.65
N SER A 1032 -15.83 -48.68 18.28
CA SER A 1032 -15.52 -47.82 19.45
C SER A 1032 -14.87 -46.48 19.08
N ALA A 1033 -15.32 -45.30 19.52
CA ALA A 1033 -16.36 -44.94 20.48
C ALA A 1033 -17.01 -43.60 20.07
N LYS A 1034 -18.16 -43.32 20.69
CA LYS A 1034 -19.08 -42.23 20.40
C LYS A 1034 -18.45 -40.84 20.62
N ARG A 1035 -18.64 -40.00 19.60
CA ARG A 1035 -18.68 -38.53 19.62
C ARG A 1035 -19.46 -37.98 20.82
N GLY A 1036 -18.83 -37.07 21.54
CA GLY A 1036 -19.47 -35.89 22.11
C GLY A 1036 -18.90 -34.67 21.39
N ALA A 1037 -19.63 -34.19 20.38
CA ALA A 1037 -19.42 -32.88 19.77
C ALA A 1037 -20.65 -32.07 20.14
N ILE A 1038 -20.48 -31.03 20.95
CA ILE A 1038 -21.47 -29.98 21.15
C ILE A 1038 -20.72 -28.65 20.93
N LEU A 1039 -21.39 -27.80 20.15
CA LEU A 1039 -21.01 -26.48 19.63
C LEU A 1039 -20.41 -25.53 20.67
#